data_AF-A0A9D9LFW9-F1
#
_entry.id   AF-A0A9D9LFW9-F1
#
_cell.length_a   1.000
_cell.length_b   1.000
_cell.length_c   1.000
_cell.angle_alpha   90.00
_cell.angle_beta   90.00
_cell.angle_gamma   90.00
#
_symmetry.space_group_name_H-M   'P 1'
#
loop_
_entity.id
_entity.type
_entity.pdbx_description
1 polymer ?
#
loop_
_entity_poly.entity_id
_entity_poly.type
_entity_poly.pdbx_seq_one_letter_code
_entity_poly.pdbx_strand_id
1 'polypeptide(L)'
;PSRPWNHFAIALRNGNGSEYLYYEGNWRDIFQNWEALALAFPEYIESFIAKFVNASTADGHNAYRVSREGIDWETPDPGNSWSNFGYWGDHQVAYLFRLLELSRDYHPGLLAHSLTREAFVFADVPYRIKPYSEALRDPQSTVEYDEDRARTIARRVAEIGADGKLVTLDDGSIYRVNLAEKLLVSALARIANLAPCGGIWMNTQRPEWNDANNALVGHGLSMVTLCYLRRYLHVLGDLLRESGIASFRVSRELAGFLEEVRSVLEDHLVLLEGPVTAVGRKSFMDGMGRAGDSYRARVYRGFCGEKTSVASQGLDEFLSLALRFIDHSLQHARRADGLFDSYNLVVFDTAGFDVEPLDEMLEGQVAVLSSGYLDSAAALALLEALRRSRLYREDQNSYLLYPDRKLPSFLEKNVIPPFLVERVDWIQRELETGRTECVERDIDGRVHFNGAFRNAGALRVALERDRSIHADDIDRVCDVYEAVFQHRKFTGRSSSMYKYEGLGCIYWHMVSKLLLATAEVTARAVRNRADASLVDRLGARFVDIQAGLGTHKHPAEYGAFPVDPYSHTPSFTGAQQPGLTGQVKEDLITRLWQLGVRIEGGEVIFEPFMLDRSEFLSEAASWEYSTGGPLQTEALPAGSLAFTLCGVPVIYRLADAPRLRVLGEDGAPSVIPGTRLGPELSRALFRREPRIRKLVVDVPESTLRSPA
;
A
#
# COMPACT_ATOMS: atom_id res chain seq x y z
N PRO A 1 -13.69 2.40 22.28
CA PRO A 1 -14.71 3.46 22.09
C PRO A 1 -14.58 4.28 20.79
N SER A 2 -13.38 4.80 20.47
CA SER A 2 -13.15 5.68 19.31
C SER A 2 -13.05 4.96 17.95
N ARG A 3 -13.01 3.62 17.96
CA ARG A 3 -13.15 2.72 16.80
C ARG A 3 -14.25 1.68 17.11
N PRO A 4 -15.52 2.10 17.27
CA PRO A 4 -16.58 1.26 17.83
C PRO A 4 -17.03 0.13 16.89
N TRP A 5 -16.74 0.23 15.59
CA TRP A 5 -16.97 -0.83 14.60
C TRP A 5 -15.97 -2.00 14.71
N ASN A 6 -14.87 -1.84 15.44
CA ASN A 6 -13.91 -2.90 15.69
C ASN A 6 -14.17 -3.56 17.04
N HIS A 7 -14.59 -4.83 17.01
CA HIS A 7 -14.60 -5.67 18.20
C HIS A 7 -13.16 -6.04 18.56
N PHE A 8 -12.79 -5.93 19.84
CA PHE A 8 -11.48 -6.35 20.34
C PHE A 8 -11.65 -7.29 21.53
N ALA A 9 -10.75 -8.28 21.62
CA ALA A 9 -10.63 -9.17 22.75
C ALA A 9 -9.14 -9.29 23.10
N ILE A 10 -8.79 -9.10 24.37
CA ILE A 10 -7.41 -9.24 24.86
C ILE A 10 -7.28 -10.60 25.51
N ALA A 11 -7.05 -11.63 24.70
CA ALA A 11 -6.84 -13.00 25.16
C ALA A 11 -5.33 -13.27 25.28
N LEU A 12 -4.77 -13.13 26.49
CA LEU A 12 -3.34 -13.37 26.74
C LEU A 12 -3.06 -14.69 27.45
N ARG A 13 -4.10 -15.32 28.03
CA ARG A 13 -3.98 -16.55 28.79
C ARG A 13 -5.07 -17.55 28.39
N ASN A 14 -4.70 -18.82 28.36
CA ASN A 14 -5.62 -19.94 28.26
C ASN A 14 -6.48 -20.05 29.54
N GLY A 15 -7.56 -20.83 29.49
CA GLY A 15 -8.42 -21.09 30.67
C GLY A 15 -7.67 -21.73 31.86
N ASN A 16 -6.51 -22.36 31.62
CA ASN A 16 -5.63 -22.91 32.65
C ASN A 16 -4.56 -21.92 33.18
N GLY A 17 -4.58 -20.65 32.74
CA GLY A 17 -3.63 -19.62 33.16
C GLY A 17 -2.30 -19.56 32.40
N SER A 18 -1.98 -20.53 31.52
CA SER A 18 -0.79 -20.49 30.65
C SER A 18 -0.90 -19.42 29.57
N GLU A 19 0.23 -18.98 29.00
CA GLU A 19 0.23 -17.99 27.91
C GLU A 19 -0.51 -18.51 26.68
N TYR A 20 -1.36 -17.65 26.10
CA TYR A 20 -2.06 -17.95 24.85
C TYR A 20 -1.25 -17.45 23.67
N LEU A 21 -0.54 -18.36 23.00
CA LEU A 21 0.24 -18.04 21.81
C LEU A 21 -0.69 -18.04 20.59
N TYR A 22 -1.21 -16.89 20.21
CA TYR A 22 -2.11 -16.75 19.07
C TYR A 22 -1.95 -15.40 18.39
N TYR A 23 -2.30 -15.32 17.11
CA TYR A 23 -2.45 -14.06 16.41
C TYR A 23 -3.60 -14.17 15.39
N GLU A 24 -4.27 -13.05 15.19
CA GLU A 24 -5.12 -12.80 14.03
C GLU A 24 -5.01 -11.31 13.66
N GLY A 25 -5.16 -11.01 12.39
CA GLY A 25 -5.15 -9.63 11.92
C GLY A 25 -5.56 -9.51 10.47
N ASN A 26 -6.18 -8.38 10.14
CA ASN A 26 -6.41 -8.01 8.75
C ASN A 26 -5.06 -7.94 8.02
N TRP A 27 -5.07 -8.34 6.75
CA TRP A 27 -3.89 -8.60 5.95
C TRP A 27 -2.86 -7.48 6.01
N ARG A 28 -3.27 -6.28 5.60
CA ARG A 28 -2.41 -5.10 5.58
C ARG A 28 -1.85 -4.80 6.98
N ASP A 29 -2.72 -4.73 7.98
CA ASP A 29 -2.36 -4.26 9.32
C ASP A 29 -1.26 -5.14 9.94
N ILE A 30 -1.44 -6.46 9.87
CA ILE A 30 -0.51 -7.39 10.51
C ILE A 30 0.82 -7.49 9.75
N PHE A 31 0.82 -7.50 8.41
CA PHE A 31 2.06 -7.54 7.64
C PHE A 31 2.85 -6.22 7.74
N GLN A 32 2.16 -5.08 7.86
CA GLN A 32 2.82 -3.81 8.17
C GLN A 32 3.46 -3.81 9.57
N ASN A 33 2.80 -4.41 10.57
CA ASN A 33 3.41 -4.56 11.89
C ASN A 33 4.59 -5.54 11.88
N TRP A 34 4.49 -6.63 11.13
CA TRP A 34 5.56 -7.63 11.02
C TRP A 34 6.80 -7.11 10.31
N GLU A 35 6.67 -6.15 9.39
CA GLU A 35 7.81 -5.43 8.81
C GLU A 35 8.66 -4.76 9.90
N ALA A 36 8.02 -4.04 10.85
CA ALA A 36 8.73 -3.43 11.97
C ALA A 36 9.23 -4.48 12.99
N LEU A 37 8.44 -5.51 13.26
CA LEU A 37 8.82 -6.60 14.17
C LEU A 37 10.06 -7.36 13.68
N ALA A 38 10.18 -7.55 12.36
CA ALA A 38 11.31 -8.21 11.73
C ALA A 38 12.64 -7.53 12.04
N LEU A 39 12.66 -6.21 12.25
CA LEU A 39 13.88 -5.48 12.60
C LEU A 39 14.45 -5.88 13.96
N ALA A 40 13.58 -6.31 14.88
CA ALA A 40 13.97 -6.79 16.20
C ALA A 40 14.16 -8.31 16.26
N PHE A 41 13.52 -9.05 15.35
CA PHE A 41 13.61 -10.52 15.24
C PHE A 41 13.82 -10.97 13.79
N PRO A 42 15.02 -10.73 13.21
CA PRO A 42 15.23 -10.94 11.77
C PRO A 42 15.06 -12.38 11.31
N GLU A 43 15.38 -13.37 12.15
CA GLU A 43 15.24 -14.80 11.80
C GLU A 43 13.79 -15.24 11.49
N TYR A 44 12.78 -14.40 11.72
CA TYR A 44 11.40 -14.65 11.30
C TYR A 44 11.03 -14.10 9.91
N ILE A 45 11.90 -13.33 9.24
CA ILE A 45 11.60 -12.69 7.95
C ILE A 45 11.09 -13.71 6.91
N GLU A 46 11.78 -14.83 6.73
CA GLU A 46 11.39 -15.86 5.74
C GLU A 46 10.09 -16.55 6.14
N SER A 47 9.78 -16.63 7.44
CA SER A 47 8.50 -17.13 7.93
C SER A 47 7.36 -16.16 7.59
N PHE A 48 7.59 -14.85 7.70
CA PHE A 48 6.63 -13.83 7.29
C PHE A 48 6.40 -13.87 5.78
N ILE A 49 7.46 -13.99 4.98
CA ILE A 49 7.36 -14.16 3.52
C ILE A 49 6.58 -15.42 3.18
N ALA A 50 6.92 -16.56 3.78
CA ALA A 50 6.24 -17.83 3.55
C ALA A 50 4.76 -17.76 3.92
N LYS A 51 4.41 -17.15 5.07
CA LYS A 51 3.01 -16.92 5.48
C LYS A 51 2.27 -16.05 4.47
N PHE A 52 2.89 -14.96 4.01
CA PHE A 52 2.31 -14.06 3.01
C PHE A 52 2.01 -14.79 1.70
N VAL A 53 3.03 -15.41 1.09
CA VAL A 53 2.87 -16.01 -0.24
C VAL A 53 1.96 -17.24 -0.19
N ASN A 54 2.04 -18.08 0.84
CA ASN A 54 1.16 -19.27 0.95
C ASN A 54 -0.30 -18.91 1.21
N ALA A 55 -0.56 -17.76 1.84
CA ALA A 55 -1.90 -17.22 2.03
C ALA A 55 -2.43 -16.43 0.80
N SER A 56 -1.62 -16.31 -0.26
CA SER A 56 -2.01 -15.65 -1.52
C SER A 56 -2.60 -16.65 -2.51
N THR A 57 -3.63 -16.22 -3.24
CA THR A 57 -4.42 -17.02 -4.18
C THR A 57 -3.70 -17.19 -5.52
N ALA A 58 -4.15 -18.16 -6.32
CA ALA A 58 -3.57 -18.48 -7.62
C ALA A 58 -3.84 -17.41 -8.68
N ASP A 59 -4.86 -16.58 -8.51
CA ASP A 59 -5.14 -15.39 -9.34
C ASP A 59 -4.44 -14.11 -8.81
N GLY A 60 -3.53 -14.24 -7.84
CA GLY A 60 -2.65 -13.16 -7.41
C GLY A 60 -3.25 -12.21 -6.38
N HIS A 61 -4.21 -12.66 -5.58
CA HIS A 61 -4.79 -11.88 -4.49
C HIS A 61 -4.62 -12.60 -3.15
N ASN A 62 -5.44 -12.26 -2.16
CA ASN A 62 -5.40 -12.88 -0.84
C ASN A 62 -6.73 -12.70 -0.10
N ALA A 63 -6.96 -13.55 0.88
CA ALA A 63 -8.05 -13.35 1.83
C ALA A 63 -7.81 -12.09 2.70
N TYR A 64 -8.86 -11.57 3.32
CA TYR A 64 -8.77 -10.30 4.07
C TYR A 64 -8.05 -10.45 5.42
N ARG A 65 -8.03 -11.64 6.03
CA ARG A 65 -7.46 -11.90 7.35
C ARG A 65 -6.52 -13.10 7.33
N VAL A 66 -5.43 -12.99 8.11
CA VAL A 66 -4.55 -14.11 8.45
C VAL A 66 -4.60 -14.36 9.96
N SER A 67 -4.49 -15.63 10.35
CA SER A 67 -4.41 -16.05 11.74
C SER A 67 -3.37 -17.14 11.92
N ARG A 68 -3.07 -17.51 13.17
CA ARG A 68 -2.21 -18.65 13.48
C ARG A 68 -2.69 -19.94 12.77
N GLU A 69 -4.00 -20.14 12.70
CA GLU A 69 -4.62 -21.33 12.10
C GLU A 69 -4.64 -21.28 10.56
N GLY A 70 -4.63 -20.10 9.94
CA GLY A 70 -4.70 -20.03 8.48
C GLY A 70 -5.10 -18.66 7.96
N ILE A 71 -6.19 -18.65 7.18
CA ILE A 71 -6.77 -17.48 6.53
C ILE A 71 -8.29 -17.49 6.70
N ASP A 72 -8.90 -16.30 6.71
CA ASP A 72 -10.34 -16.13 6.66
C ASP A 72 -10.71 -15.13 5.57
N TRP A 73 -11.77 -15.43 4.83
CA TRP A 73 -12.32 -14.59 3.77
C TRP A 73 -13.71 -14.07 4.16
N GLU A 74 -14.13 -12.96 3.58
CA GLU A 74 -15.48 -12.41 3.79
C GLU A 74 -16.51 -13.27 3.04
N THR A 75 -17.68 -13.48 3.64
CA THR A 75 -18.78 -14.25 3.04
C THR A 75 -19.97 -13.34 2.76
N PRO A 76 -20.77 -13.59 1.72
CA PRO A 76 -22.03 -12.90 1.51
C PRO A 76 -22.96 -13.10 2.73
N ASP A 77 -23.68 -12.05 3.12
CA ASP A 77 -24.81 -12.13 4.05
C ASP A 77 -26.13 -12.14 3.25
N PRO A 78 -26.87 -13.27 3.20
CA PRO A 78 -28.12 -13.38 2.45
C PRO A 78 -29.20 -12.38 2.88
N GLY A 79 -29.14 -11.86 4.11
CA GLY A 79 -30.06 -10.85 4.62
C GLY A 79 -29.70 -9.41 4.21
N ASN A 80 -28.54 -9.21 3.60
CA ASN A 80 -27.99 -7.90 3.30
C ASN A 80 -27.49 -7.83 1.85
N SER A 81 -28.30 -7.27 0.96
CA SER A 81 -27.94 -7.07 -0.46
C SER A 81 -26.74 -6.14 -0.69
N TRP A 82 -26.24 -5.47 0.35
CA TRP A 82 -25.02 -4.64 0.33
C TRP A 82 -23.80 -5.33 0.95
N SER A 83 -23.95 -6.59 1.37
CA SER A 83 -22.82 -7.41 1.78
C SER A 83 -21.90 -7.63 0.59
N ASN A 84 -20.75 -6.97 0.61
CA ASN A 84 -19.78 -7.06 -0.47
C ASN A 84 -18.61 -7.93 -0.02
N PHE A 85 -17.83 -8.47 -0.95
CA PHE A 85 -16.57 -9.20 -0.77
C PHE A 85 -15.68 -8.90 -1.99
N GLY A 86 -14.38 -9.14 -1.88
CA GLY A 86 -13.46 -8.88 -2.98
C GLY A 86 -12.01 -8.86 -2.55
N TYR A 87 -11.15 -8.27 -3.38
CA TYR A 87 -9.72 -8.20 -3.14
C TYR A 87 -9.23 -6.75 -3.19
N TRP A 88 -8.54 -6.31 -2.14
CA TRP A 88 -7.93 -4.98 -2.11
C TRP A 88 -6.71 -4.93 -3.04
N GLY A 89 -6.60 -3.85 -3.83
CA GLY A 89 -5.59 -3.73 -4.89
C GLY A 89 -4.15 -3.64 -4.36
N ASP A 90 -3.96 -3.00 -3.21
CA ASP A 90 -2.66 -2.73 -2.58
C ASP A 90 -2.09 -3.93 -1.80
N HIS A 91 -2.93 -4.90 -1.41
CA HIS A 91 -2.58 -5.97 -0.45
C HIS A 91 -1.38 -6.84 -0.84
N GLN A 92 -0.96 -6.86 -2.09
CA GLN A 92 0.16 -7.69 -2.55
C GLN A 92 1.45 -6.89 -2.67
N VAL A 93 1.65 -6.25 -3.83
CA VAL A 93 2.94 -5.64 -4.20
C VAL A 93 3.31 -4.44 -3.34
N ALA A 94 2.40 -3.83 -2.58
CA ALA A 94 2.74 -2.71 -1.68
C ALA A 94 3.37 -3.16 -0.35
N TYR A 95 3.26 -4.45 0.01
CA TYR A 95 3.73 -4.99 1.29
C TYR A 95 4.78 -6.09 1.10
N LEU A 96 4.61 -6.96 0.10
CA LEU A 96 5.50 -8.10 -0.11
C LEU A 96 6.94 -7.66 -0.40
N PHE A 97 7.15 -6.62 -1.21
CA PHE A 97 8.51 -6.19 -1.56
C PHE A 97 9.32 -5.76 -0.34
N ARG A 98 8.67 -5.17 0.69
CA ARG A 98 9.34 -4.76 1.93
C ARG A 98 9.94 -5.97 2.65
N LEU A 99 9.19 -7.07 2.75
CA LEU A 99 9.70 -8.31 3.36
C LEU A 99 10.82 -8.93 2.52
N LEU A 100 10.72 -8.87 1.19
CA LEU A 100 11.78 -9.35 0.29
C LEU A 100 13.06 -8.53 0.41
N GLU A 101 12.96 -7.19 0.50
CA GLU A 101 14.08 -6.30 0.76
C GLU A 101 14.73 -6.63 2.11
N LEU A 102 13.94 -6.78 3.18
CA LEU A 102 14.46 -7.19 4.48
C LEU A 102 15.21 -8.53 4.41
N SER A 103 14.71 -9.52 3.68
CA SER A 103 15.41 -10.80 3.52
C SER A 103 16.73 -10.62 2.75
N ARG A 104 16.77 -9.81 1.70
CA ARG A 104 18.01 -9.50 0.97
C ARG A 104 19.04 -8.81 1.85
N ASP A 105 18.59 -7.86 2.68
CA ASP A 105 19.46 -7.09 3.55
C ASP A 105 20.00 -7.94 4.70
N TYR A 106 19.13 -8.65 5.43
CA TYR A 106 19.53 -9.43 6.62
C TYR A 106 20.09 -10.81 6.28
N HIS A 107 19.56 -11.48 5.25
CA HIS A 107 19.87 -12.87 4.90
C HIS A 107 20.21 -13.02 3.40
N PRO A 108 21.27 -12.36 2.91
CA PRO A 108 21.63 -12.39 1.49
C PRO A 108 21.75 -13.83 0.96
N GLY A 109 21.06 -14.09 -0.16
CA GLY A 109 21.04 -15.39 -0.83
C GLY A 109 20.11 -16.45 -0.20
N LEU A 110 19.50 -16.21 0.96
CA LEU A 110 18.67 -17.22 1.65
C LEU A 110 17.43 -17.61 0.82
N LEU A 111 16.83 -16.67 0.11
CA LEU A 111 15.68 -16.94 -0.76
C LEU A 111 16.03 -17.72 -2.02
N ALA A 112 17.30 -17.79 -2.44
CA ALA A 112 17.69 -18.42 -3.70
C ALA A 112 17.25 -19.89 -3.77
N HIS A 113 17.35 -20.63 -2.67
CA HIS A 113 16.89 -22.01 -2.59
C HIS A 113 15.35 -22.12 -2.72
N SER A 114 14.61 -21.18 -2.14
CA SER A 114 13.15 -21.12 -2.20
C SER A 114 12.62 -20.83 -3.61
N LEU A 115 13.41 -20.18 -4.47
CA LEU A 115 13.03 -19.89 -5.86
C LEU A 115 12.85 -21.15 -6.73
N THR A 116 13.46 -22.27 -6.36
CA THR A 116 13.32 -23.54 -7.10
C THR A 116 12.64 -24.65 -6.31
N ARG A 117 12.67 -24.58 -4.97
CA ARG A 117 12.03 -25.57 -4.11
C ARG A 117 10.50 -25.48 -4.18
N GLU A 118 9.85 -26.56 -4.56
CA GLU A 118 8.37 -26.69 -4.60
C GLU A 118 7.78 -26.91 -3.19
N ALA A 119 7.89 -25.88 -2.33
CA ALA A 119 7.43 -25.91 -0.94
C ALA A 119 6.23 -24.98 -0.68
N PHE A 120 5.87 -24.14 -1.64
CA PHE A 120 4.82 -23.13 -1.50
C PHE A 120 3.49 -23.61 -2.08
N VAL A 121 2.40 -23.00 -1.64
CA VAL A 121 1.03 -23.40 -1.98
C VAL A 121 0.19 -22.18 -2.36
N PHE A 122 -1.00 -22.39 -2.91
CA PHE A 122 -1.99 -21.34 -3.14
C PHE A 122 -3.16 -21.46 -2.19
N ALA A 123 -3.60 -20.33 -1.64
CA ALA A 123 -4.86 -20.23 -0.94
C ALA A 123 -6.03 -20.46 -1.91
N ASP A 124 -7.01 -21.25 -1.48
CA ASP A 124 -8.24 -21.55 -2.19
C ASP A 124 -9.38 -20.71 -1.59
N VAL A 125 -9.49 -19.48 -2.06
CA VAL A 125 -10.57 -18.57 -1.67
C VAL A 125 -11.71 -18.74 -2.68
N PRO A 126 -12.97 -18.92 -2.24
CA PRO A 126 -14.10 -19.21 -3.12
C PRO A 126 -14.62 -17.95 -3.84
N TYR A 127 -13.72 -17.13 -4.35
CA TYR A 127 -14.06 -15.98 -5.19
C TYR A 127 -13.70 -16.28 -6.65
N ARG A 128 -14.50 -15.75 -7.57
CA ARG A 128 -14.27 -15.85 -9.02
C ARG A 128 -14.29 -14.46 -9.62
N ILE A 129 -13.16 -14.03 -10.15
CA ILE A 129 -13.09 -12.79 -10.93
C ILE A 129 -13.74 -13.09 -12.28
N LYS A 130 -14.78 -12.32 -12.61
CA LYS A 130 -15.56 -12.45 -13.85
C LYS A 130 -14.69 -12.27 -15.10
N PRO A 131 -15.17 -12.71 -16.27
CA PRO A 131 -14.53 -12.41 -17.54
C PRO A 131 -14.36 -10.90 -17.76
N TYR A 132 -13.28 -10.51 -18.42
CA TYR A 132 -12.93 -9.13 -18.75
C TYR A 132 -14.07 -8.40 -19.47
N SER A 133 -14.75 -9.08 -20.41
CA SER A 133 -15.88 -8.49 -21.14
C SER A 133 -17.08 -8.15 -20.24
N GLU A 134 -17.27 -8.89 -19.15
CA GLU A 134 -18.29 -8.58 -18.15
C GLU A 134 -17.82 -7.47 -17.21
N ALA A 135 -16.54 -7.48 -16.82
CA ALA A 135 -15.94 -6.41 -16.02
C ALA A 135 -15.95 -5.05 -16.76
N LEU A 136 -15.80 -5.03 -18.09
CA LEU A 136 -15.98 -3.81 -18.87
C LEU A 136 -17.44 -3.32 -18.90
N ARG A 137 -18.41 -4.24 -18.83
CA ARG A 137 -19.83 -3.90 -18.86
C ARG A 137 -20.30 -3.33 -17.53
N ASP A 138 -19.87 -3.94 -16.42
CA ASP A 138 -20.15 -3.48 -15.06
C ASP A 138 -18.89 -3.60 -14.20
N PRO A 139 -18.04 -2.56 -14.19
CA PRO A 139 -16.75 -2.61 -13.50
C PRO A 139 -16.87 -2.60 -11.97
N GLN A 140 -18.07 -2.41 -11.43
CA GLN A 140 -18.34 -2.46 -10.00
C GLN A 140 -18.81 -3.85 -9.52
N SER A 141 -19.13 -4.76 -10.46
CA SER A 141 -19.63 -6.11 -10.21
C SER A 141 -18.77 -7.14 -10.94
N THR A 142 -17.60 -7.43 -10.39
CA THR A 142 -16.51 -8.15 -11.07
C THR A 142 -16.04 -9.41 -10.33
N VAL A 143 -16.54 -9.67 -9.12
CA VAL A 143 -16.16 -10.84 -8.31
C VAL A 143 -17.42 -11.54 -7.80
N GLU A 144 -17.50 -12.83 -8.06
CA GLU A 144 -18.60 -13.70 -7.61
C GLU A 144 -18.15 -14.63 -6.48
N TYR A 145 -19.10 -15.01 -5.62
CA TYR A 145 -18.87 -16.00 -4.57
C TYR A 145 -19.27 -17.40 -5.08
N ASP A 146 -18.30 -18.30 -5.18
CA ASP A 146 -18.48 -19.67 -5.66
C ASP A 146 -18.92 -20.58 -4.50
N GLU A 147 -20.24 -20.69 -4.33
CA GLU A 147 -20.87 -21.50 -3.27
C GLU A 147 -20.50 -22.99 -3.31
N ASP A 148 -20.34 -23.55 -4.52
CA ASP A 148 -19.94 -24.95 -4.69
C ASP A 148 -18.49 -25.16 -4.26
N ARG A 149 -17.60 -24.22 -4.61
CA ARG A 149 -16.22 -24.23 -4.12
C ARG A 149 -16.18 -24.04 -2.62
N ALA A 150 -16.97 -23.14 -2.05
CA ALA A 150 -17.03 -22.91 -0.61
C ALA A 150 -17.43 -24.20 0.15
N ARG A 151 -18.45 -24.93 -0.34
CA ARG A 151 -18.83 -26.25 0.19
C ARG A 151 -17.71 -27.28 0.08
N THR A 152 -17.00 -27.30 -1.04
CA THR A 152 -15.86 -28.20 -1.27
C THR A 152 -14.71 -27.91 -0.30
N ILE A 153 -14.36 -26.64 -0.12
CA ILE A 153 -13.35 -26.20 0.86
C ILE A 153 -13.79 -26.60 2.27
N ALA A 154 -15.03 -26.33 2.66
CA ALA A 154 -15.54 -26.68 3.99
C ALA A 154 -15.45 -28.18 4.29
N ARG A 155 -15.74 -29.04 3.30
CA ARG A 155 -15.58 -30.50 3.43
C ARG A 155 -14.12 -30.88 3.66
N ARG A 156 -13.19 -30.35 2.85
CA ARG A 156 -11.75 -30.61 3.04
C ARG A 156 -11.26 -30.09 4.40
N VAL A 157 -11.76 -28.95 4.86
CA VAL A 157 -11.41 -28.42 6.19
C VAL A 157 -11.85 -29.37 7.31
N ALA A 158 -13.02 -29.98 7.19
CA ALA A 158 -13.49 -31.00 8.14
C ALA A 158 -12.65 -32.29 8.12
N GLU A 159 -12.04 -32.63 6.97
CA GLU A 159 -11.26 -33.85 6.78
C GLU A 159 -9.78 -33.71 7.16
N ILE A 160 -9.13 -32.62 6.73
CA ILE A 160 -7.67 -32.42 6.84
C ILE A 160 -7.27 -31.14 7.59
N GLY A 161 -8.22 -30.42 8.19
CA GLY A 161 -7.97 -29.19 8.94
C GLY A 161 -7.72 -27.98 8.05
N ALA A 162 -7.00 -26.97 8.54
CA ALA A 162 -6.85 -25.69 7.86
C ALA A 162 -6.23 -25.78 6.45
N ASP A 163 -5.40 -26.79 6.19
CA ASP A 163 -4.83 -27.07 4.86
C ASP A 163 -5.91 -27.42 3.81
N GLY A 164 -7.14 -27.75 4.23
CA GLY A 164 -8.29 -27.86 3.32
C GLY A 164 -8.68 -26.57 2.60
N LYS A 165 -8.15 -25.42 3.05
CA LYS A 165 -8.25 -24.10 2.40
C LYS A 165 -7.17 -23.88 1.33
N LEU A 166 -6.40 -24.91 0.95
CA LEU A 166 -5.37 -24.84 -0.08
C LEU A 166 -5.85 -25.45 -1.41
N VAL A 167 -5.28 -24.96 -2.52
CA VAL A 167 -5.56 -25.50 -3.85
C VAL A 167 -5.01 -26.93 -3.94
N THR A 168 -5.83 -27.84 -4.48
CA THR A 168 -5.47 -29.24 -4.71
C THR A 168 -5.47 -29.59 -6.19
N LEU A 169 -4.75 -30.64 -6.55
CA LEU A 169 -4.86 -31.32 -7.85
C LEU A 169 -6.07 -32.26 -7.89
N ASP A 170 -6.37 -32.81 -9.06
CA ASP A 170 -7.49 -33.74 -9.29
C ASP A 170 -7.41 -35.01 -8.44
N ASP A 171 -6.19 -35.43 -8.07
CA ASP A 171 -5.95 -36.58 -7.17
C ASP A 171 -6.15 -36.25 -5.68
N GLY A 172 -6.51 -35.01 -5.35
CA GLY A 172 -6.73 -34.51 -4.00
C GLY A 172 -5.46 -34.05 -3.27
N SER A 173 -4.28 -34.20 -3.87
CA SER A 173 -3.03 -33.72 -3.27
C SER A 173 -2.94 -32.19 -3.28
N ILE A 174 -2.32 -31.61 -2.26
CA ILE A 174 -2.09 -30.16 -2.19
C ILE A 174 -1.12 -29.74 -3.29
N TYR A 175 -1.51 -28.78 -4.12
CA TYR A 175 -0.67 -28.31 -5.22
C TYR A 175 0.50 -27.48 -4.70
N ARG A 176 1.72 -27.89 -5.04
CA ARG A 176 2.96 -27.25 -4.60
C ARG A 176 3.69 -26.56 -5.76
N VAL A 177 4.23 -25.38 -5.46
CA VAL A 177 4.95 -24.52 -6.40
C VAL A 177 6.19 -23.94 -5.72
N ASN A 178 7.11 -23.35 -6.48
CA ASN A 178 8.26 -22.63 -5.93
C ASN A 178 7.97 -21.15 -5.69
N LEU A 179 8.88 -20.47 -5.00
CA LEU A 179 8.72 -19.05 -4.70
C LEU A 179 8.72 -18.19 -5.98
N ALA A 180 9.49 -18.56 -7.01
CA ALA A 180 9.52 -17.81 -8.26
C ALA A 180 8.13 -17.74 -8.91
N GLU A 181 7.41 -18.87 -8.97
CA GLU A 181 6.02 -18.93 -9.42
C GLU A 181 5.09 -18.05 -8.57
N LYS A 182 5.23 -18.08 -7.23
CA LYS A 182 4.43 -17.22 -6.34
C LYS A 182 4.64 -15.72 -6.60
N LEU A 183 5.89 -15.31 -6.81
CA LEU A 183 6.23 -13.92 -7.09
C LEU A 183 5.76 -13.47 -8.48
N LEU A 184 5.92 -14.32 -9.49
CA LEU A 184 5.48 -14.06 -10.85
C LEU A 184 3.95 -13.93 -10.95
N VAL A 185 3.17 -14.76 -10.25
CA VAL A 185 1.71 -14.62 -10.17
C VAL A 185 1.33 -13.25 -9.62
N SER A 186 2.00 -12.79 -8.56
CA SER A 186 1.74 -11.48 -7.95
C SER A 186 2.03 -10.34 -8.93
N ALA A 187 3.14 -10.40 -9.68
CA ALA A 187 3.49 -9.43 -10.72
C ALA A 187 2.47 -9.43 -11.87
N LEU A 188 2.23 -10.59 -12.49
CA LEU A 188 1.43 -10.72 -13.69
C LEU A 188 -0.02 -10.31 -13.47
N ALA A 189 -0.60 -10.60 -12.30
CA ALA A 189 -1.96 -10.15 -11.96
C ALA A 189 -2.11 -8.62 -11.99
N ARG A 190 -1.06 -7.85 -11.63
CA ARG A 190 -1.08 -6.38 -11.72
C ARG A 190 -0.78 -5.90 -13.13
N ILE A 191 0.23 -6.48 -13.78
CA ILE A 191 0.59 -6.11 -15.16
C ILE A 191 -0.62 -6.32 -16.10
N ALA A 192 -1.39 -7.38 -15.92
CA ALA A 192 -2.60 -7.65 -16.69
C ALA A 192 -3.76 -6.65 -16.40
N ASN A 193 -3.64 -5.83 -15.37
CA ASN A 193 -4.58 -4.74 -15.07
C ASN A 193 -3.96 -3.35 -15.35
N LEU A 194 -2.81 -3.28 -16.01
CA LEU A 194 -2.18 -2.01 -16.37
C LEU A 194 -2.99 -1.30 -17.47
N ALA A 195 -3.41 -0.07 -17.18
CA ALA A 195 -3.79 0.93 -18.17
C ALA A 195 -2.56 1.82 -18.42
N PRO A 196 -1.87 1.73 -19.58
CA PRO A 196 -0.70 2.55 -19.88
C PRO A 196 -1.02 4.02 -19.71
N CYS A 197 -0.16 4.80 -19.03
CA CYS A 197 -0.39 6.22 -18.66
C CYS A 197 -1.67 6.47 -17.84
N GLY A 198 -2.18 5.47 -17.12
CA GLY A 198 -3.38 5.63 -16.28
C GLY A 198 -3.25 4.98 -14.90
N GLY A 199 -2.57 3.83 -14.79
CA GLY A 199 -2.35 3.13 -13.52
C GLY A 199 -2.84 1.68 -13.56
N ILE A 200 -2.91 1.03 -12.40
CA ILE A 200 -3.45 -0.32 -12.26
C ILE A 200 -4.96 -0.24 -12.02
N TRP A 201 -5.74 -0.94 -12.83
CA TRP A 201 -7.20 -0.90 -12.76
C TRP A 201 -7.75 -1.50 -11.45
N MET A 202 -8.58 -0.73 -10.76
CA MET A 202 -9.20 -1.07 -9.47
C MET A 202 -10.53 -1.79 -9.68
N ASN A 203 -10.50 -3.06 -10.10
CA ASN A 203 -11.67 -3.80 -10.57
C ASN A 203 -12.00 -5.05 -9.75
N THR A 204 -11.68 -5.08 -8.45
CA THR A 204 -11.83 -6.28 -7.61
C THR A 204 -12.75 -6.07 -6.40
N GLN A 205 -13.76 -5.20 -6.55
CA GLN A 205 -14.83 -4.92 -5.56
C GLN A 205 -14.36 -4.40 -4.18
N ARG A 206 -13.08 -4.07 -4.04
CA ARG A 206 -12.50 -3.45 -2.84
C ARG A 206 -11.55 -2.33 -3.21
N PRO A 207 -11.46 -1.29 -2.36
CA PRO A 207 -10.52 -0.20 -2.57
C PRO A 207 -9.08 -0.64 -2.32
N GLU A 208 -8.19 0.33 -2.24
CA GLU A 208 -6.82 0.15 -1.74
C GLU A 208 -6.73 0.60 -0.27
N TRP A 209 -5.65 1.29 0.12
CA TRP A 209 -5.41 1.70 1.50
C TRP A 209 -6.50 2.62 2.05
N ASN A 210 -6.92 3.63 1.26
CA ASN A 210 -7.91 4.63 1.67
C ASN A 210 -9.35 4.14 1.42
N ASP A 211 -9.95 3.52 2.43
CA ASP A 211 -11.33 3.03 2.35
C ASP A 211 -12.36 4.17 2.17
N ALA A 212 -12.02 5.41 2.52
CA ALA A 212 -12.92 6.54 2.29
C ALA A 212 -13.09 6.88 0.79
N ASN A 213 -12.13 6.48 -0.05
CA ASN A 213 -12.18 6.61 -1.52
C ASN A 213 -12.72 5.34 -2.21
N ASN A 214 -13.58 4.58 -1.54
CA ASN A 214 -14.08 3.30 -2.05
C ASN A 214 -14.96 3.37 -3.29
N ALA A 215 -15.51 4.53 -3.66
CA ALA A 215 -16.28 4.67 -4.89
C ALA A 215 -15.39 4.75 -6.14
N LEU A 216 -14.06 4.87 -5.97
CA LEU A 216 -13.11 4.67 -7.07
C LEU A 216 -13.12 3.25 -7.61
N VAL A 217 -13.59 2.26 -6.85
CA VAL A 217 -13.64 0.87 -7.33
C VAL A 217 -14.54 0.80 -8.58
N GLY A 218 -14.01 0.18 -9.62
CA GLY A 218 -14.61 0.04 -10.93
C GLY A 218 -14.00 0.98 -11.97
N HIS A 219 -14.02 2.29 -11.75
CA HIS A 219 -13.45 3.25 -12.71
C HIS A 219 -12.05 3.75 -12.33
N GLY A 220 -11.58 3.46 -11.13
CA GLY A 220 -10.31 3.92 -10.61
C GLY A 220 -9.13 3.20 -11.25
N LEU A 221 -8.07 3.96 -11.52
CA LEU A 221 -6.76 3.48 -11.89
C LEU A 221 -5.76 3.95 -10.83
N SER A 222 -5.05 3.03 -10.20
CA SER A 222 -4.08 3.32 -9.14
C SER A 222 -2.68 3.54 -9.69
N MET A 223 -2.22 4.79 -9.66
CA MET A 223 -0.81 5.12 -9.87
C MET A 223 0.04 4.78 -8.64
N VAL A 224 -0.59 4.73 -7.46
CA VAL A 224 0.02 4.29 -6.19
C VAL A 224 0.52 2.85 -6.31
N THR A 225 -0.35 1.92 -6.70
CA THR A 225 0.03 0.51 -6.89
C THR A 225 1.00 0.35 -8.06
N LEU A 226 0.92 1.20 -9.10
CA LEU A 226 1.91 1.21 -10.18
C LEU A 226 3.33 1.56 -9.68
N CYS A 227 3.44 2.55 -8.79
CA CYS A 227 4.70 2.93 -8.16
C CYS A 227 5.30 1.78 -7.34
N TYR A 228 4.48 1.08 -6.54
CA TYR A 228 4.95 -0.07 -5.76
C TYR A 228 5.26 -1.28 -6.65
N LEU A 229 4.49 -1.51 -7.71
CA LEU A 229 4.77 -2.54 -8.71
C LEU A 229 6.14 -2.32 -9.35
N ARG A 230 6.48 -1.07 -9.70
CA ARG A 230 7.81 -0.73 -10.23
C ARG A 230 8.93 -1.20 -9.30
N ARG A 231 8.87 -0.85 -8.01
CA ARG A 231 9.87 -1.27 -7.02
C ARG A 231 9.87 -2.78 -6.83
N TYR A 232 8.70 -3.40 -6.79
CA TYR A 232 8.54 -4.84 -6.71
C TYR A 232 9.21 -5.57 -7.89
N LEU A 233 9.03 -5.11 -9.13
CA LEU A 233 9.66 -5.73 -10.30
C LEU A 233 11.19 -5.59 -10.28
N HIS A 234 11.72 -4.47 -9.79
CA HIS A 234 13.17 -4.33 -9.55
C HIS A 234 13.67 -5.34 -8.52
N VAL A 235 13.01 -5.46 -7.37
CA VAL A 235 13.37 -6.43 -6.33
C VAL A 235 13.28 -7.87 -6.84
N LEU A 236 12.22 -8.18 -7.61
CA LEU A 236 12.07 -9.49 -8.24
C LEU A 236 13.21 -9.76 -9.25
N GLY A 237 13.51 -8.82 -10.13
CA GLY A 237 14.60 -8.95 -11.09
C GLY A 237 15.95 -9.16 -10.42
N ASP A 238 16.23 -8.41 -9.36
CA ASP A 238 17.44 -8.60 -8.55
C ASP A 238 17.51 -10.00 -7.94
N LEU A 239 16.43 -10.45 -7.29
CA LEU A 239 16.38 -11.80 -6.69
C LEU A 239 16.64 -12.91 -7.71
N LEU A 240 16.06 -12.79 -8.91
CA LEU A 240 16.26 -13.78 -9.97
C LEU A 240 17.70 -13.76 -10.49
N ARG A 241 18.28 -12.58 -10.74
CA ARG A 241 19.67 -12.44 -11.20
C ARG A 241 20.69 -12.90 -10.16
N GLU A 242 20.55 -12.45 -8.91
CA GLU A 242 21.44 -12.79 -7.79
C GLU A 242 21.42 -14.28 -7.46
N SER A 243 20.33 -14.99 -7.78
CA SER A 243 20.23 -16.44 -7.54
C SER A 243 21.17 -17.29 -8.40
N GLY A 244 21.62 -16.77 -9.56
CA GLY A 244 22.43 -17.54 -10.51
C GLY A 244 21.72 -18.74 -11.16
N ILE A 245 20.41 -18.87 -11.00
CA ILE A 245 19.61 -19.98 -11.54
C ILE A 245 19.30 -19.73 -13.02
N ALA A 246 19.61 -20.70 -13.88
CA ALA A 246 19.43 -20.57 -15.32
C ALA A 246 17.97 -20.63 -15.78
N SER A 247 17.12 -21.40 -15.08
CA SER A 247 15.71 -21.57 -15.42
C SER A 247 14.86 -21.96 -14.22
N PHE A 248 13.60 -21.54 -14.22
CA PHE A 248 12.63 -21.81 -13.16
C PHE A 248 11.50 -22.69 -13.70
N ARG A 249 11.11 -23.72 -12.93
CA ARG A 249 9.95 -24.56 -13.26
C ARG A 249 8.69 -23.93 -12.70
N VAL A 250 7.76 -23.53 -13.57
CA VAL A 250 6.48 -22.93 -13.17
C VAL A 250 5.32 -23.75 -13.73
N SER A 251 4.10 -23.58 -13.23
CA SER A 251 2.92 -24.21 -13.82
C SER A 251 2.80 -23.92 -15.32
N ARG A 252 2.30 -24.90 -16.08
CA ARG A 252 2.00 -24.71 -17.51
C ARG A 252 1.08 -23.50 -17.72
N GLU A 253 0.10 -23.35 -16.84
CA GLU A 253 -0.87 -22.26 -16.84
C GLU A 253 -0.18 -20.89 -16.71
N LEU A 254 0.77 -20.75 -15.78
CA LEU A 254 1.52 -19.51 -15.59
C LEU A 254 2.49 -19.24 -16.75
N ALA A 255 3.16 -20.27 -17.27
CA ALA A 255 4.04 -20.11 -18.42
C ALA A 255 3.27 -19.58 -19.64
N GLY A 256 2.06 -20.10 -19.90
CA GLY A 256 1.19 -19.57 -20.94
C GLY A 256 0.76 -18.13 -20.67
N PHE A 257 0.39 -17.80 -19.43
CA PHE A 257 0.01 -16.44 -19.06
C PHE A 257 1.16 -15.44 -19.25
N LEU A 258 2.38 -15.81 -18.84
CA LEU A 258 3.58 -15.00 -19.04
C LEU A 258 3.82 -14.70 -20.52
N GLU A 259 3.68 -15.71 -21.38
CA GLU A 259 3.88 -15.54 -22.82
C GLU A 259 2.79 -14.67 -23.47
N GLU A 260 1.52 -14.87 -23.09
CA GLU A 260 0.40 -14.04 -23.55
C GLU A 260 0.61 -12.57 -23.14
N VAL A 261 1.03 -12.29 -21.90
CA VAL A 261 1.32 -10.92 -21.43
C VAL A 261 2.55 -10.34 -22.14
N ARG A 262 3.61 -11.13 -22.35
CA ARG A 262 4.80 -10.72 -23.11
C ARG A 262 4.42 -10.28 -24.52
N SER A 263 3.64 -11.09 -25.25
CA SER A 263 3.17 -10.77 -26.60
C SER A 263 2.42 -9.43 -26.62
N VAL A 264 1.52 -9.19 -25.67
CA VAL A 264 0.79 -7.92 -25.59
C VAL A 264 1.74 -6.73 -25.40
N LEU A 265 2.76 -6.85 -24.55
CA LEU A 265 3.76 -5.79 -24.36
C LEU A 265 4.56 -5.53 -25.65
N GLU A 266 4.98 -6.59 -26.33
CA GLU A 266 5.77 -6.51 -27.57
C GLU A 266 4.95 -5.89 -28.72
N ASP A 267 3.70 -6.31 -28.89
CA ASP A 267 2.78 -5.81 -29.91
C ASP A 267 2.44 -4.32 -29.74
N HIS A 268 2.63 -3.77 -28.53
CA HIS A 268 2.28 -2.40 -28.20
C HIS A 268 3.50 -1.50 -27.90
N LEU A 269 4.71 -1.89 -28.33
CA LEU A 269 5.92 -1.08 -28.17
C LEU A 269 5.78 0.36 -28.72
N VAL A 270 4.97 0.55 -29.76
CA VAL A 270 4.67 1.86 -30.36
C VAL A 270 4.05 2.84 -29.35
N LEU A 271 3.37 2.35 -28.31
CA LEU A 271 2.80 3.19 -27.25
C LEU A 271 3.89 3.91 -26.43
N LEU A 272 5.15 3.47 -26.50
CA LEU A 272 6.25 4.08 -25.78
C LEU A 272 6.91 5.25 -26.53
N GLU A 273 6.57 5.46 -27.80
CA GLU A 273 7.20 6.47 -28.67
C GLU A 273 6.58 7.87 -28.51
N GLY A 274 5.43 7.99 -27.85
CA GLY A 274 4.72 9.26 -27.68
C GLY A 274 3.50 9.13 -26.77
N PRO A 275 2.58 10.11 -26.79
CA PRO A 275 1.37 10.07 -25.96
C PRO A 275 0.46 8.88 -26.30
N VAL A 276 -0.01 8.18 -25.27
CA VAL A 276 -0.92 7.03 -25.43
C VAL A 276 -2.34 7.48 -25.75
N THR A 277 -2.81 7.17 -26.96
CA THR A 277 -4.18 7.45 -27.42
C THR A 277 -5.21 6.53 -26.78
N ALA A 278 -6.48 6.96 -26.74
CA ALA A 278 -7.59 6.16 -26.22
C ALA A 278 -7.73 4.79 -26.92
N VAL A 279 -7.56 4.78 -28.26
CA VAL A 279 -7.58 3.56 -29.08
C VAL A 279 -6.42 2.63 -28.71
N GLY A 280 -5.21 3.16 -28.59
CA GLY A 280 -4.03 2.38 -28.23
C GLY A 280 -4.14 1.79 -26.83
N ARG A 281 -4.65 2.58 -25.87
CA ARG A 281 -4.92 2.13 -24.49
C ARG A 281 -5.94 1.01 -24.44
N LYS A 282 -7.04 1.16 -25.19
CA LYS A 282 -8.07 0.12 -25.32
C LYS A 282 -7.49 -1.17 -25.89
N SER A 283 -6.76 -1.10 -27.00
CA SER A 283 -6.12 -2.28 -27.62
C SER A 283 -5.21 -3.01 -26.64
N PHE A 284 -4.39 -2.27 -25.89
CA PHE A 284 -3.50 -2.82 -24.87
C PHE A 284 -4.28 -3.51 -23.75
N MET A 285 -5.24 -2.80 -23.15
CA MET A 285 -6.05 -3.32 -22.04
C MET A 285 -6.90 -4.52 -22.46
N ASP A 286 -7.43 -4.51 -23.69
CA ASP A 286 -8.17 -5.65 -24.25
C ASP A 286 -7.26 -6.88 -24.38
N GLY A 287 -6.00 -6.70 -24.81
CA GLY A 287 -4.99 -7.75 -24.86
C GLY A 287 -4.68 -8.33 -23.48
N MET A 288 -4.40 -7.45 -22.51
CA MET A 288 -4.11 -7.83 -21.12
C MET A 288 -5.29 -8.54 -20.45
N GLY A 289 -6.51 -8.02 -20.64
CA GLY A 289 -7.74 -8.60 -20.11
C GLY A 289 -7.98 -10.02 -20.63
N ARG A 290 -7.79 -10.26 -21.94
CA ARG A 290 -7.87 -11.60 -22.53
C ARG A 290 -6.82 -12.55 -21.97
N ALA A 291 -5.58 -12.10 -21.80
CA ALA A 291 -4.51 -12.91 -21.22
C ALA A 291 -4.85 -13.32 -19.77
N GLY A 292 -5.35 -12.36 -18.98
CA GLY A 292 -5.83 -12.61 -17.62
C GLY A 292 -7.01 -13.59 -17.57
N ASP A 293 -8.01 -13.42 -18.42
CA ASP A 293 -9.17 -14.32 -18.51
C ASP A 293 -8.77 -15.76 -18.86
N SER A 294 -7.91 -15.89 -19.87
CA SER A 294 -7.35 -17.15 -20.34
C SER A 294 -6.64 -17.91 -19.20
N TYR A 295 -5.83 -17.22 -18.41
CA TYR A 295 -5.18 -17.78 -17.23
C TYR A 295 -6.16 -18.19 -16.13
N ARG A 296 -7.05 -17.27 -15.71
CA ARG A 296 -8.01 -17.52 -14.63
C ARG A 296 -8.97 -18.65 -14.98
N ALA A 297 -9.43 -18.72 -16.23
CA ALA A 297 -10.29 -19.81 -16.69
C ALA A 297 -9.63 -21.19 -16.57
N ARG A 298 -8.32 -21.30 -16.80
CA ARG A 298 -7.56 -22.54 -16.57
C ARG A 298 -7.47 -22.86 -15.08
N VAL A 299 -7.01 -21.91 -14.27
CA VAL A 299 -6.82 -22.10 -12.81
C VAL A 299 -8.11 -22.38 -12.06
N TYR A 300 -9.23 -21.73 -12.43
CA TYR A 300 -10.53 -21.95 -11.80
C TYR A 300 -11.11 -23.34 -12.12
N ARG A 301 -10.74 -23.96 -13.24
CA ARG A 301 -11.06 -25.38 -13.51
C ARG A 301 -10.20 -26.33 -12.68
N GLY A 302 -8.98 -25.92 -12.34
CA GLY A 302 -8.00 -26.71 -11.60
C GLY A 302 -6.65 -26.75 -12.32
N PHE A 303 -5.55 -26.78 -11.57
CA PHE A 303 -4.22 -26.92 -12.15
C PHE A 303 -4.03 -28.33 -12.71
N CYS A 304 -3.44 -28.43 -13.91
CA CYS A 304 -3.12 -29.70 -14.55
C CYS A 304 -1.98 -30.47 -13.86
N GLY A 305 -1.24 -29.82 -12.95
CA GLY A 305 -0.06 -30.39 -12.27
C GLY A 305 1.23 -30.34 -13.10
N GLU A 306 1.15 -30.10 -14.40
CA GLU A 306 2.32 -30.04 -15.26
C GLU A 306 3.11 -28.73 -15.09
N LYS A 307 4.43 -28.82 -15.22
CA LYS A 307 5.37 -27.70 -15.06
C LYS A 307 6.17 -27.44 -16.34
N THR A 308 6.31 -26.19 -16.72
CA THR A 308 7.12 -25.71 -17.84
C THR A 308 8.36 -24.99 -17.31
N SER A 309 9.50 -25.20 -17.97
CA SER A 309 10.74 -24.48 -17.65
C SER A 309 10.77 -23.12 -18.35
N VAL A 310 11.00 -22.04 -17.60
CA VAL A 310 11.15 -20.68 -18.12
C VAL A 310 12.58 -20.20 -17.86
N ALA A 311 13.25 -19.73 -18.90
CA ALA A 311 14.64 -19.25 -18.81
C ALA A 311 14.73 -17.94 -18.01
N SER A 312 15.76 -17.83 -17.17
CA SER A 312 16.01 -16.63 -16.36
C SER A 312 16.25 -15.39 -17.24
N GLN A 313 16.99 -15.55 -18.34
CA GLN A 313 17.17 -14.48 -19.34
C GLN A 313 15.83 -14.00 -19.91
N GLY A 314 14.93 -14.92 -20.26
CA GLY A 314 13.61 -14.56 -20.76
C GLY A 314 12.79 -13.79 -19.72
N LEU A 315 12.92 -14.11 -18.43
CA LEU A 315 12.28 -13.35 -17.35
C LEU A 315 12.89 -11.95 -17.21
N ASP A 316 14.20 -11.81 -17.30
CA ASP A 316 14.89 -10.51 -17.23
C ASP A 316 14.46 -9.57 -18.38
N GLU A 317 14.37 -10.10 -19.60
CA GLU A 317 13.85 -9.39 -20.77
C GLU A 317 12.39 -8.96 -20.58
N PHE A 318 11.54 -9.86 -20.08
CA PHE A 318 10.14 -9.57 -19.76
C PHE A 318 9.99 -8.47 -18.70
N LEU A 319 10.71 -8.58 -17.59
CA LEU A 319 10.66 -7.60 -16.50
C LEU A 319 11.16 -6.24 -16.97
N SER A 320 12.22 -6.21 -17.77
CA SER A 320 12.75 -4.98 -18.37
C SER A 320 11.72 -4.34 -19.31
N LEU A 321 11.01 -5.12 -20.12
CA LEU A 321 9.95 -4.63 -20.98
C LEU A 321 8.78 -4.08 -20.18
N ALA A 322 8.31 -4.78 -19.15
CA ALA A 322 7.25 -4.31 -18.27
C ALA A 322 7.62 -2.99 -17.57
N LEU A 323 8.86 -2.88 -17.07
CA LEU A 323 9.37 -1.65 -16.45
C LEU A 323 9.37 -0.46 -17.42
N ARG A 324 9.62 -0.67 -18.72
CA ARG A 324 9.53 0.42 -19.72
C ARG A 324 8.12 1.00 -19.83
N PHE A 325 7.08 0.17 -19.84
CA PHE A 325 5.69 0.64 -19.85
C PHE A 325 5.31 1.36 -18.55
N ILE A 326 5.78 0.85 -17.41
CA ILE A 326 5.56 1.47 -16.10
C ILE A 326 6.25 2.84 -16.03
N ASP A 327 7.52 2.94 -16.42
CA ASP A 327 8.30 4.17 -16.37
C ASP A 327 7.76 5.22 -17.33
N HIS A 328 7.30 4.80 -18.53
CA HIS A 328 6.59 5.67 -19.45
C HIS A 328 5.27 6.19 -18.86
N SER A 329 4.53 5.35 -18.13
CA SER A 329 3.30 5.75 -17.46
C SER A 329 3.57 6.74 -16.31
N LEU A 330 4.63 6.53 -15.51
CA LEU A 330 5.02 7.44 -14.43
C LEU A 330 5.50 8.79 -14.97
N GLN A 331 6.22 8.81 -16.09
CA GLN A 331 6.61 10.05 -16.76
C GLN A 331 5.40 10.93 -17.09
N HIS A 332 4.30 10.32 -17.54
CA HIS A 332 3.06 11.01 -17.90
C HIS A 332 2.14 11.34 -16.71
N ALA A 333 2.42 10.78 -15.53
CA ALA A 333 1.67 11.07 -14.31
C ALA A 333 2.18 12.31 -13.56
N ARG A 334 3.26 12.94 -14.04
CA ARG A 334 3.78 14.17 -13.44
C ARG A 334 2.88 15.36 -13.81
N ARG A 335 2.37 16.04 -12.80
CA ARG A 335 1.49 17.20 -12.90
C ARG A 335 2.28 18.47 -13.15
N ALA A 336 1.59 19.50 -13.65
CA ALA A 336 2.18 20.81 -13.93
C ALA A 336 2.70 21.54 -12.67
N ASP A 337 2.11 21.26 -11.50
CA ASP A 337 2.53 21.78 -10.20
C ASP A 337 3.76 21.06 -9.61
N GLY A 338 4.26 20.02 -10.29
CA GLY A 338 5.40 19.22 -9.87
C GLY A 338 5.06 17.99 -9.02
N LEU A 339 3.79 17.81 -8.65
CA LEU A 339 3.29 16.59 -7.98
C LEU A 339 3.05 15.45 -8.97
N PHE A 340 2.64 14.29 -8.48
CA PHE A 340 2.25 13.13 -9.29
C PHE A 340 0.80 12.74 -9.03
N ASP A 341 0.12 12.26 -10.08
CA ASP A 341 -1.22 11.69 -9.94
C ASP A 341 -1.19 10.46 -9.03
N SER A 342 -2.20 10.33 -8.17
CA SER A 342 -2.33 9.19 -7.23
C SER A 342 -3.32 8.16 -7.76
N TYR A 343 -4.50 8.64 -8.15
CA TYR A 343 -5.55 7.85 -8.75
C TYR A 343 -6.13 8.63 -9.93
N ASN A 344 -6.44 7.90 -11.00
CA ASN A 344 -7.13 8.43 -12.18
C ASN A 344 -8.46 7.69 -12.38
N LEU A 345 -9.28 8.16 -13.30
CA LEU A 345 -10.50 7.49 -13.74
C LEU A 345 -10.35 7.01 -15.19
N VAL A 346 -10.75 5.78 -15.47
CA VAL A 346 -10.89 5.26 -16.83
C VAL A 346 -12.32 5.47 -17.31
N VAL A 347 -12.43 6.03 -18.52
CA VAL A 347 -13.70 6.18 -19.23
C VAL A 347 -13.73 5.16 -20.36
N PHE A 348 -14.59 4.16 -20.22
CA PHE A 348 -14.77 3.11 -21.22
C PHE A 348 -15.73 3.59 -22.32
N ASP A 349 -15.21 3.78 -23.53
CA ASP A 349 -16.00 4.01 -24.73
C ASP A 349 -15.75 2.91 -25.78
N THR A 350 -16.70 2.75 -26.70
CA THR A 350 -16.57 1.81 -27.83
C THR A 350 -15.36 2.11 -28.72
N ALA A 351 -15.04 3.40 -28.91
CA ALA A 351 -13.94 3.85 -29.75
C ALA A 351 -12.57 3.82 -29.04
N GLY A 352 -12.52 3.94 -27.71
CA GLY A 352 -11.27 4.01 -26.96
C GLY A 352 -11.47 4.16 -25.45
N PHE A 353 -10.38 4.00 -24.70
CA PHE A 353 -10.39 4.20 -23.24
C PHE A 353 -9.60 5.46 -22.87
N ASP A 354 -10.33 6.48 -22.44
CA ASP A 354 -9.75 7.74 -21.97
C ASP A 354 -9.40 7.67 -20.48
N VAL A 355 -8.51 8.57 -20.04
CA VAL A 355 -8.10 8.69 -18.64
C VAL A 355 -8.25 10.12 -18.16
N GLU A 356 -8.96 10.28 -17.06
CA GLU A 356 -9.19 11.57 -16.39
C GLU A 356 -8.44 11.61 -15.05
N PRO A 357 -7.55 12.60 -14.82
CA PRO A 357 -6.86 12.71 -13.54
C PRO A 357 -7.76 13.26 -12.45
N LEU A 358 -7.49 12.87 -11.20
CA LEU A 358 -8.15 13.42 -10.01
C LEU A 358 -7.33 14.56 -9.37
N ASP A 359 -7.89 15.15 -8.30
CA ASP A 359 -7.17 16.10 -7.44
C ASP A 359 -5.88 15.49 -6.88
N GLU A 360 -4.90 16.33 -6.55
CA GLU A 360 -3.67 15.88 -5.91
C GLU A 360 -3.94 15.13 -4.61
N MET A 361 -3.20 14.06 -4.33
CA MET A 361 -3.32 13.32 -3.07
C MET A 361 -1.94 13.00 -2.51
N LEU A 362 -1.81 13.02 -1.18
CA LEU A 362 -0.54 12.75 -0.51
C LEU A 362 0.00 11.34 -0.80
N GLU A 363 -0.89 10.37 -0.96
CA GLU A 363 -0.54 8.96 -1.15
C GLU A 363 0.29 8.70 -2.40
N GLY A 364 -0.03 9.32 -3.54
CA GLY A 364 0.79 9.19 -4.76
C GLY A 364 2.18 9.79 -4.62
N GLN A 365 2.33 10.82 -3.78
CA GLN A 365 3.62 11.46 -3.55
C GLN A 365 4.53 10.52 -2.73
N VAL A 366 3.96 9.91 -1.69
CA VAL A 366 4.61 8.85 -0.92
C VAL A 366 5.02 7.70 -1.84
N ALA A 367 4.09 7.21 -2.66
CA ALA A 367 4.31 6.07 -3.52
C ALA A 367 5.42 6.31 -4.55
N VAL A 368 5.43 7.47 -5.22
CA VAL A 368 6.45 7.78 -6.23
C VAL A 368 7.83 8.01 -5.60
N LEU A 369 7.92 8.63 -4.41
CA LEU A 369 9.17 8.73 -3.64
C LEU A 369 9.72 7.35 -3.27
N SER A 370 8.83 6.42 -2.93
CA SER A 370 9.16 5.03 -2.59
C SER A 370 9.37 4.12 -3.79
N SER A 371 9.08 4.53 -5.03
CA SER A 371 9.11 3.67 -6.23
C SER A 371 10.50 3.36 -6.79
N GLY A 372 11.51 4.13 -6.38
CA GLY A 372 12.85 4.14 -6.99
C GLY A 372 12.93 4.77 -8.38
N TYR A 373 11.84 5.37 -8.89
CA TYR A 373 11.81 6.06 -10.18
C TYR A 373 12.54 7.41 -10.15
N LEU A 374 12.34 8.17 -9.07
CA LEU A 374 12.93 9.50 -8.92
C LEU A 374 14.37 9.41 -8.42
N ASP A 375 15.28 10.13 -9.06
CA ASP A 375 16.57 10.45 -8.46
C ASP A 375 16.41 11.40 -7.26
N SER A 376 17.51 11.66 -6.53
CA SER A 376 17.48 12.48 -5.33
C SER A 376 17.10 13.95 -5.60
N ALA A 377 17.42 14.49 -6.78
CA ALA A 377 17.10 15.88 -7.13
C ALA A 377 15.62 16.04 -7.47
N ALA A 378 15.07 15.13 -8.27
CA ALA A 378 13.65 15.08 -8.58
C ALA A 378 12.80 14.82 -7.33
N ALA A 379 13.27 13.97 -6.41
CA ALA A 379 12.62 13.73 -5.14
C ALA A 379 12.59 14.99 -4.24
N LEU A 380 13.69 15.75 -4.17
CA LEU A 380 13.69 17.03 -3.46
C LEU A 380 12.72 18.03 -4.10
N ALA A 381 12.72 18.15 -5.43
CA ALA A 381 11.81 19.05 -6.14
C ALA A 381 10.33 18.70 -5.86
N LEU A 382 10.00 17.41 -5.78
CA LEU A 382 8.68 16.93 -5.39
C LEU A 382 8.34 17.32 -3.94
N LEU A 383 9.24 17.12 -2.98
CA LEU A 383 9.02 17.50 -1.57
C LEU A 383 8.81 19.02 -1.42
N GLU A 384 9.51 19.83 -2.20
CA GLU A 384 9.36 21.29 -2.21
C GLU A 384 8.06 21.74 -2.91
N ALA A 385 7.62 21.03 -3.94
CA ALA A 385 6.30 21.23 -4.55
C ALA A 385 5.19 20.86 -3.55
N LEU A 386 5.32 19.71 -2.87
CA LEU A 386 4.38 19.24 -1.86
C LEU A 386 4.21 20.26 -0.72
N ARG A 387 5.30 20.86 -0.25
CA ARG A 387 5.26 21.93 0.77
C ARG A 387 4.47 23.17 0.34
N ARG A 388 4.43 23.47 -0.97
CA ARG A 388 3.72 24.63 -1.55
C ARG A 388 2.31 24.28 -2.02
N SER A 389 1.91 23.02 -1.95
CA SER A 389 0.64 22.53 -2.47
C SER A 389 -0.52 22.81 -1.51
N ARG A 390 -1.76 22.59 -2.00
CA ARG A 390 -2.98 22.64 -1.18
C ARG A 390 -3.07 21.51 -0.15
N LEU A 391 -2.17 20.53 -0.21
CA LEU A 391 -2.08 19.47 0.79
C LEU A 391 -1.44 19.96 2.08
N TYR A 392 -0.63 21.03 2.02
CA TYR A 392 0.00 21.56 3.22
C TYR A 392 -1.03 22.29 4.09
N ARG A 393 -1.14 21.86 5.35
CA ARG A 393 -2.00 22.43 6.39
C ARG A 393 -1.15 23.16 7.43
N GLU A 394 -1.29 24.48 7.45
CA GLU A 394 -0.38 25.40 8.15
C GLU A 394 -0.46 25.34 9.68
N ASP A 395 -1.67 25.32 10.25
CA ASP A 395 -1.90 25.32 11.70
C ASP A 395 -1.30 24.10 12.42
N GLN A 396 -1.10 22.99 11.70
CA GLN A 396 -0.48 21.77 12.19
C GLN A 396 0.89 21.50 11.56
N ASN A 397 1.39 22.38 10.69
CA ASN A 397 2.65 22.20 9.96
C ASN A 397 2.78 20.79 9.33
N SER A 398 1.71 20.29 8.70
CA SER A 398 1.67 18.91 8.17
C SER A 398 0.81 18.80 6.91
N TYR A 399 0.46 17.58 6.49
CA TYR A 399 -0.16 17.31 5.19
C TYR A 399 -1.51 16.60 5.29
N LEU A 400 -2.47 17.09 4.49
CA LEU A 400 -3.77 16.46 4.24
C LEU A 400 -3.63 15.30 3.25
N LEU A 401 -4.59 14.37 3.25
CA LEU A 401 -4.64 13.30 2.24
C LEU A 401 -4.97 13.84 0.84
N TYR A 402 -5.85 14.83 0.77
CA TYR A 402 -6.28 15.54 -0.44
C TYR A 402 -6.72 16.96 -0.03
N PRO A 403 -6.85 17.91 -0.97
CA PRO A 403 -7.18 19.30 -0.67
C PRO A 403 -8.49 19.41 0.10
N ASP A 404 -8.48 20.28 1.12
CA ASP A 404 -9.72 20.71 1.75
C ASP A 404 -10.56 21.52 0.75
N ARG A 405 -11.89 21.39 0.83
CA ARG A 405 -12.81 22.09 -0.07
C ARG A 405 -14.12 22.42 0.62
N LYS A 406 -14.69 23.56 0.24
CA LYS A 406 -16.02 23.95 0.67
C LYS A 406 -17.05 23.20 -0.18
N LEU A 407 -17.83 22.32 0.45
CA LEU A 407 -18.96 21.68 -0.20
C LEU A 407 -20.14 22.65 -0.31
N PRO A 408 -20.99 22.51 -1.34
CA PRO A 408 -22.22 23.30 -1.44
C PRO A 408 -23.05 23.12 -0.17
N SER A 409 -23.62 24.22 0.33
CA SER A 409 -24.56 24.17 1.45
C SER A 409 -25.84 23.43 1.06
N PHE A 410 -26.65 23.04 2.05
CA PHE A 410 -27.86 22.25 1.80
C PHE A 410 -28.80 22.88 0.75
N LEU A 411 -28.96 24.21 0.77
CA LEU A 411 -29.83 24.94 -0.16
C LEU A 411 -29.23 25.14 -1.56
N GLU A 412 -27.93 24.89 -1.73
CA GLU A 412 -27.22 25.05 -3.01
C GLU A 412 -27.08 23.71 -3.77
N LYS A 413 -27.13 22.57 -3.06
CA LYS A 413 -26.80 21.24 -3.63
C LYS A 413 -27.72 20.77 -4.76
N ASN A 414 -29.02 20.98 -4.60
CA ASN A 414 -30.04 20.36 -5.45
C ASN A 414 -30.79 21.45 -6.20
N VAL A 415 -30.10 22.26 -7.00
CA VAL A 415 -30.72 23.31 -7.81
C VAL A 415 -30.41 23.01 -9.27
N ILE A 416 -31.44 22.73 -10.07
CA ILE A 416 -31.32 22.51 -11.50
C ILE A 416 -31.19 23.88 -12.18
N PRO A 417 -30.07 24.18 -12.86
CA PRO A 417 -29.92 25.42 -13.62
C PRO A 417 -31.03 25.57 -14.66
N PRO A 418 -31.58 26.79 -14.88
CA PRO A 418 -32.67 27.00 -15.84
C PRO A 418 -32.38 26.47 -17.25
N PHE A 419 -31.14 26.64 -17.73
CA PHE A 419 -30.73 26.14 -19.04
C PHE A 419 -30.75 24.60 -19.15
N LEU A 420 -30.68 23.84 -18.05
CA LEU A 420 -30.84 22.39 -18.07
C LEU A 420 -32.32 21.98 -18.06
N VAL A 421 -33.17 22.75 -17.38
CA VAL A 421 -34.64 22.56 -17.42
C VAL A 421 -35.15 22.77 -18.85
N GLU A 422 -34.68 23.82 -19.52
CA GLU A 422 -35.06 24.16 -20.90
C GLU A 422 -34.59 23.13 -21.94
N ARG A 423 -33.55 22.34 -21.64
CA ARG A 423 -33.01 21.31 -22.55
C ARG A 423 -33.81 20.01 -22.57
N VAL A 424 -34.73 19.81 -21.62
CA VAL A 424 -35.50 18.57 -21.49
C VAL A 424 -36.99 18.90 -21.37
N ASP A 425 -37.72 18.76 -22.48
CA ASP A 425 -39.16 19.07 -22.57
C ASP A 425 -40.00 18.30 -21.54
N TRP A 426 -39.56 17.10 -21.14
CA TRP A 426 -40.24 16.34 -20.10
C TRP A 426 -40.21 17.04 -18.74
N ILE A 427 -39.07 17.65 -18.34
CA ILE A 427 -38.97 18.36 -17.05
C ILE A 427 -39.96 19.54 -17.01
N GLN A 428 -40.09 20.27 -18.12
CA GLN A 428 -41.01 21.40 -18.21
C GLN A 428 -42.47 20.96 -18.07
N ARG A 429 -42.87 19.90 -18.80
CA ARG A 429 -44.22 19.32 -18.70
C ARG A 429 -44.52 18.77 -17.31
N GLU A 430 -43.55 18.12 -16.68
CA GLU A 430 -43.72 17.58 -15.33
C GLU A 430 -44.02 18.71 -14.32
N LEU A 431 -43.29 19.83 -14.42
CA LEU A 431 -43.55 21.01 -13.59
C LEU A 431 -44.92 21.65 -13.83
N GLU A 432 -45.43 21.62 -15.06
CA GLU A 432 -46.78 22.11 -15.39
C GLU A 432 -47.89 21.24 -14.81
N THR A 433 -47.64 19.95 -14.62
CA THR A 433 -48.61 19.04 -14.00
C THR A 433 -48.78 19.27 -12.49
N GLY A 434 -47.83 19.96 -11.86
CA GLY A 434 -47.78 20.16 -10.40
C GLY A 434 -47.39 18.91 -9.60
N ARG A 435 -47.06 17.80 -10.25
CA ARG A 435 -46.51 16.61 -9.59
C ARG A 435 -45.08 16.91 -9.10
N THR A 436 -44.72 16.32 -7.96
CA THR A 436 -43.40 16.51 -7.32
C THR A 436 -42.62 15.20 -7.17
N GLU A 437 -43.02 14.15 -7.89
CA GLU A 437 -42.44 12.81 -7.77
C GLU A 437 -40.98 12.76 -8.22
N CYS A 438 -40.64 13.51 -9.28
CA CYS A 438 -39.28 13.53 -9.82
C CYS A 438 -38.59 14.90 -9.72
N VAL A 439 -39.33 15.97 -10.04
CA VAL A 439 -38.86 17.36 -9.98
C VAL A 439 -39.92 18.25 -9.35
N GLU A 440 -39.50 19.31 -8.67
CA GLU A 440 -40.41 20.28 -8.06
C GLU A 440 -39.88 21.70 -8.19
N ARG A 441 -40.79 22.69 -8.13
CA ARG A 441 -40.45 24.12 -8.15
C ARG A 441 -40.72 24.73 -6.77
N ASP A 442 -39.72 25.39 -6.19
CA ASP A 442 -39.87 26.09 -4.91
C ASP A 442 -40.65 27.42 -5.05
N ILE A 443 -40.89 28.07 -3.91
CA ILE A 443 -41.61 29.36 -3.84
C ILE A 443 -40.85 30.52 -4.53
N ASP A 444 -39.55 30.37 -4.74
CA ASP A 444 -38.67 31.35 -5.39
C ASP A 444 -38.49 31.03 -6.89
N GLY A 445 -39.17 30.00 -7.40
CA GLY A 445 -39.14 29.59 -8.79
C GLY A 445 -37.95 28.71 -9.19
N ARG A 446 -37.12 28.26 -8.24
CA ARG A 446 -36.01 27.34 -8.51
C ARG A 446 -36.54 25.92 -8.65
N VAL A 447 -35.84 25.12 -9.45
CA VAL A 447 -36.23 23.74 -9.74
C VAL A 447 -35.27 22.79 -9.03
N HIS A 448 -35.83 21.75 -8.41
CA HIS A 448 -35.10 20.76 -7.62
C HIS A 448 -35.49 19.35 -8.08
N PHE A 449 -34.58 18.38 -7.96
CA PHE A 449 -34.99 16.98 -7.98
C PHE A 449 -35.68 16.61 -6.67
N ASN A 450 -36.54 15.59 -6.68
CA ASN A 450 -37.15 15.08 -5.46
C ASN A 450 -36.08 14.65 -4.44
N GLY A 451 -36.24 15.10 -3.18
CA GLY A 451 -35.28 14.85 -2.11
C GLY A 451 -35.10 13.39 -1.68
N ALA A 452 -35.92 12.46 -2.17
CA ALA A 452 -35.79 11.03 -1.90
C ALA A 452 -34.69 10.36 -2.73
N PHE A 453 -34.27 10.96 -3.85
CA PHE A 453 -33.27 10.35 -4.73
C PHE A 453 -31.86 10.48 -4.18
N ARG A 454 -31.16 9.35 -4.16
CA ARG A 454 -29.76 9.25 -3.70
C ARG A 454 -28.76 9.17 -4.86
N ASN A 455 -29.21 8.76 -6.03
CA ASN A 455 -28.41 8.63 -7.25
C ASN A 455 -29.30 8.53 -8.50
N ALA A 456 -28.68 8.57 -9.68
CA ALA A 456 -29.36 8.48 -10.96
C ALA A 456 -30.09 7.13 -11.18
N GLY A 457 -29.63 6.05 -10.55
CA GLY A 457 -30.32 4.75 -10.61
C GLY A 457 -31.68 4.77 -9.91
N ALA A 458 -31.75 5.39 -8.72
CA ALA A 458 -33.03 5.58 -8.01
C ALA A 458 -34.00 6.47 -8.79
N LEU A 459 -33.48 7.53 -9.42
CA LEU A 459 -34.25 8.39 -10.32
C LEU A 459 -34.76 7.60 -11.54
N ARG A 460 -33.90 6.83 -12.21
CA ARG A 460 -34.26 6.01 -13.36
C ARG A 460 -35.39 5.04 -13.03
N VAL A 461 -35.28 4.31 -11.91
CA VAL A 461 -36.33 3.38 -11.46
C VAL A 461 -37.67 4.10 -11.22
N ALA A 462 -37.65 5.35 -10.76
CA ALA A 462 -38.86 6.15 -10.61
C ALA A 462 -39.43 6.58 -11.98
N LEU A 463 -38.57 7.06 -12.89
CA LEU A 463 -38.96 7.48 -14.24
C LEU A 463 -39.53 6.31 -15.07
N GLU A 464 -38.93 5.13 -15.00
CA GLU A 464 -39.39 3.92 -15.70
C GLU A 464 -40.78 3.43 -15.24
N ARG A 465 -41.25 3.86 -14.07
CA ARG A 465 -42.63 3.57 -13.61
C ARG A 465 -43.66 4.52 -14.22
N ASP A 466 -43.25 5.69 -14.67
CA ASP A 466 -44.13 6.63 -15.35
C ASP A 466 -44.26 6.22 -16.83
N ARG A 467 -45.48 5.85 -17.24
CA ARG A 467 -45.76 5.44 -18.64
C ARG A 467 -45.76 6.60 -19.63
N SER A 468 -45.66 7.85 -19.16
CA SER A 468 -45.69 9.07 -19.98
C SER A 468 -44.33 9.54 -20.47
N ILE A 469 -43.23 8.98 -19.95
CA ILE A 469 -41.86 9.31 -20.37
C ILE A 469 -41.34 8.31 -21.41
N HIS A 470 -40.68 8.81 -22.46
CA HIS A 470 -39.98 7.97 -23.44
C HIS A 470 -38.57 7.62 -22.95
N ALA A 471 -38.02 6.48 -23.39
CA ALA A 471 -36.69 6.02 -22.97
C ALA A 471 -35.59 7.09 -23.17
N ASP A 472 -35.58 7.78 -24.31
CA ASP A 472 -34.62 8.85 -24.59
C ASP A 472 -34.71 10.03 -23.61
N ASP A 473 -35.92 10.35 -23.12
CA ASP A 473 -36.12 11.41 -22.12
C ASP A 473 -35.65 10.94 -20.74
N ILE A 474 -35.77 9.65 -20.40
CA ILE A 474 -35.23 9.09 -19.15
C ILE A 474 -33.71 9.32 -19.10
N ASP A 475 -33.01 9.00 -20.19
CA ASP A 475 -31.56 9.17 -20.28
C ASP A 475 -31.17 10.66 -20.15
N ARG A 476 -31.88 11.56 -20.85
CA ARG A 476 -31.65 13.00 -20.75
C ARG A 476 -31.89 13.56 -19.35
N VAL A 477 -32.94 13.11 -18.65
CA VAL A 477 -33.21 13.54 -17.26
C VAL A 477 -32.12 13.00 -16.32
N CYS A 478 -31.65 11.77 -16.53
CA CYS A 478 -30.51 11.22 -15.81
C CYS A 478 -29.21 12.00 -16.07
N ASP A 479 -28.99 12.47 -17.29
CA ASP A 479 -27.86 13.33 -17.64
C ASP A 479 -27.94 14.70 -16.96
N VAL A 480 -29.14 15.28 -16.84
CA VAL A 480 -29.35 16.51 -16.03
C VAL A 480 -29.06 16.24 -14.56
N TYR A 481 -29.50 15.09 -14.02
CA TYR A 481 -29.20 14.70 -12.64
C TYR A 481 -27.69 14.57 -12.43
N GLU A 482 -26.98 13.91 -13.34
CA GLU A 482 -25.52 13.82 -13.29
C GLU A 482 -24.84 15.18 -13.44
N ALA A 483 -25.35 16.09 -14.28
CA ALA A 483 -24.81 17.43 -14.42
C ALA A 483 -24.94 18.26 -13.12
N VAL A 484 -26.02 18.06 -12.35
CA VAL A 484 -26.25 18.72 -11.06
C VAL A 484 -25.38 18.13 -9.95
N PHE A 485 -25.34 16.79 -9.83
CA PHE A 485 -24.71 16.13 -8.69
C PHE A 485 -23.27 15.66 -8.94
N GLN A 486 -22.84 15.54 -10.20
CA GLN A 486 -21.50 15.12 -10.63
C GLN A 486 -21.04 13.83 -9.95
N HIS A 487 -21.93 12.83 -9.83
CA HIS A 487 -21.64 11.60 -9.09
C HIS A 487 -20.53 10.76 -9.73
N ARG A 488 -20.23 10.92 -11.02
CA ARG A 488 -19.04 10.28 -11.63
C ARG A 488 -17.73 10.73 -11.00
N LYS A 489 -17.68 11.94 -10.41
CA LYS A 489 -16.52 12.47 -9.69
C LYS A 489 -16.56 12.16 -8.18
N PHE A 490 -17.59 11.45 -7.71
CA PHE A 490 -17.66 11.02 -6.32
C PHE A 490 -16.65 9.90 -6.08
N THR A 491 -15.58 10.23 -5.36
CA THR A 491 -14.52 9.26 -5.06
C THR A 491 -14.86 8.39 -3.83
N GLY A 492 -15.85 8.79 -3.04
CA GLY A 492 -16.31 8.09 -1.84
C GLY A 492 -16.60 9.07 -0.71
N ARG A 493 -16.84 8.57 0.51
CA ARG A 493 -17.15 9.41 1.70
C ARG A 493 -16.03 10.42 2.04
N SER A 494 -14.83 10.18 1.54
CA SER A 494 -13.64 11.04 1.64
C SER A 494 -13.96 12.52 1.32
N SER A 495 -14.77 12.73 0.29
CA SER A 495 -15.13 14.05 -0.23
C SER A 495 -16.41 14.62 0.38
N SER A 496 -17.02 13.94 1.35
CA SER A 496 -18.32 14.31 1.93
C SER A 496 -18.39 14.21 3.46
N MET A 497 -17.26 13.97 4.13
CA MET A 497 -17.12 13.99 5.59
C MET A 497 -15.95 14.89 6.03
N TYR A 498 -15.94 15.31 7.30
CA TYR A 498 -14.98 16.31 7.83
C TYR A 498 -14.05 15.76 8.92
N LYS A 499 -14.01 14.43 9.11
CA LYS A 499 -13.21 13.73 10.13
C LYS A 499 -12.72 12.40 9.56
N TYR A 500 -11.82 11.71 10.28
CA TYR A 500 -11.15 10.49 9.83
C TYR A 500 -10.27 10.75 8.63
N GLU A 501 -10.57 10.17 7.47
CA GLU A 501 -9.87 10.47 6.23
C GLU A 501 -10.38 11.78 5.59
N GLY A 502 -11.53 12.31 6.01
CA GLY A 502 -12.28 13.37 5.31
C GLY A 502 -11.60 14.74 5.18
N LEU A 503 -12.36 15.69 4.64
CA LEU A 503 -11.92 17.05 4.31
C LEU A 503 -11.33 17.79 5.53
N GLY A 504 -10.19 18.46 5.31
CA GLY A 504 -9.46 19.22 6.34
C GLY A 504 -8.79 18.36 7.41
N CYS A 505 -8.81 17.03 7.29
CA CYS A 505 -8.27 16.11 8.28
C CYS A 505 -6.90 15.57 7.89
N ILE A 506 -5.94 15.65 8.82
CA ILE A 506 -4.63 15.00 8.67
C ILE A 506 -4.77 13.55 9.10
N TYR A 507 -4.31 12.60 8.28
CA TYR A 507 -4.25 11.19 8.63
C TYR A 507 -2.79 10.76 8.82
N TRP A 508 -2.39 10.59 10.08
CA TRP A 508 -0.98 10.57 10.50
C TRP A 508 -0.17 9.39 9.94
N HIS A 509 -0.83 8.25 9.67
CA HIS A 509 -0.15 7.12 9.04
C HIS A 509 0.44 7.49 7.68
N MET A 510 -0.27 8.25 6.85
CA MET A 510 0.24 8.65 5.53
C MET A 510 1.40 9.65 5.63
N VAL A 511 1.34 10.57 6.61
CA VAL A 511 2.45 11.50 6.90
C VAL A 511 3.69 10.74 7.38
N SER A 512 3.51 9.70 8.17
CA SER A 512 4.62 8.87 8.67
C SER A 512 5.24 8.02 7.54
N LYS A 513 4.43 7.57 6.58
CA LYS A 513 4.95 6.98 5.33
C LYS A 513 5.75 8.00 4.50
N LEU A 514 5.30 9.25 4.42
CA LEU A 514 6.06 10.33 3.75
C LEU A 514 7.41 10.55 4.45
N LEU A 515 7.43 10.54 5.78
CA LEU A 515 8.67 10.69 6.55
C LEU A 515 9.64 9.55 6.25
N LEU A 516 9.16 8.30 6.27
CA LEU A 516 9.96 7.12 5.92
C LEU A 516 10.50 7.20 4.48
N ALA A 517 9.65 7.52 3.51
CA ALA A 517 10.06 7.67 2.11
C ALA A 517 11.13 8.77 1.95
N THR A 518 11.01 9.87 2.69
CA THR A 518 12.00 10.95 2.71
C THR A 518 13.32 10.49 3.32
N ALA A 519 13.29 9.68 4.38
CA ALA A 519 14.49 9.08 4.96
C ALA A 519 15.20 8.16 3.95
N GLU A 520 14.46 7.29 3.25
CA GLU A 520 15.01 6.41 2.21
C GLU A 520 15.68 7.21 1.07
N VAL A 521 15.04 8.30 0.61
CA VAL A 521 15.59 9.19 -0.43
C VAL A 521 16.86 9.88 0.04
N THR A 522 16.86 10.37 1.29
CA THR A 522 18.02 11.07 1.87
C THR A 522 19.19 10.10 2.03
N ALA A 523 18.94 8.90 2.54
CA ALA A 523 19.92 7.84 2.65
C ALA A 523 20.52 7.45 1.29
N ARG A 524 19.69 7.38 0.24
CA ARG A 524 20.14 7.13 -1.13
C ARG A 524 21.04 8.27 -1.64
N ALA A 525 20.69 9.53 -1.37
CA ALA A 525 21.49 10.69 -1.77
C ALA A 525 22.90 10.65 -1.14
N VAL A 526 22.97 10.34 0.16
CA VAL A 526 24.26 10.18 0.87
C VAL A 526 25.08 9.05 0.27
N ARG A 527 24.47 7.87 0.05
CA ARG A 527 25.13 6.69 -0.51
C ARG A 527 25.71 6.95 -1.90
N ASN A 528 24.96 7.69 -2.73
CA ASN A 528 25.38 8.05 -4.08
C ASN A 528 26.38 9.22 -4.10
N ARG A 529 26.83 9.71 -2.94
CA ARG A 529 27.74 10.86 -2.80
C ARG A 529 27.22 12.08 -3.57
N ALA A 530 25.92 12.33 -3.44
CA ALA A 530 25.32 13.53 -3.99
C ALA A 530 25.94 14.80 -3.37
N ASP A 531 25.71 15.94 -4.03
CA ASP A 531 26.15 17.24 -3.54
C ASP A 531 25.66 17.51 -2.11
N ALA A 532 26.52 18.09 -1.26
CA ALA A 532 26.21 18.33 0.15
C ALA A 532 24.96 19.23 0.31
N SER A 533 24.78 20.24 -0.54
CA SER A 533 23.59 21.10 -0.49
C SER A 533 22.30 20.33 -0.79
N LEU A 534 22.36 19.34 -1.68
CA LEU A 534 21.20 18.48 -1.96
C LEU A 534 20.85 17.62 -0.75
N VAL A 535 21.84 17.00 -0.11
CA VAL A 535 21.66 16.19 1.10
C VAL A 535 21.09 17.03 2.24
N ASP A 536 21.65 18.22 2.47
CA ASP A 536 21.20 19.13 3.53
C ASP A 536 19.75 19.56 3.33
N ARG A 537 19.35 19.89 2.10
CA ARG A 537 17.97 20.28 1.79
C ARG A 537 16.99 19.12 1.95
N LEU A 538 17.37 17.90 1.57
CA LEU A 538 16.58 16.69 1.83
C LEU A 538 16.43 16.45 3.35
N GLY A 539 17.53 16.57 4.10
CA GLY A 539 17.53 16.49 5.56
C GLY A 539 16.63 17.54 6.20
N ALA A 540 16.62 18.77 5.68
CA ALA A 540 15.72 19.82 6.15
C ALA A 540 14.24 19.49 5.87
N ARG A 541 13.91 18.91 4.70
CA ARG A 541 12.55 18.44 4.43
C ARG A 541 12.13 17.31 5.37
N PHE A 542 13.04 16.37 5.65
CA PHE A 542 12.82 15.29 6.62
C PHE A 542 12.47 15.85 8.01
N VAL A 543 13.25 16.82 8.51
CA VAL A 543 13.04 17.46 9.81
C VAL A 543 11.71 18.21 9.86
N ASP A 544 11.36 18.95 8.80
CA ASP A 544 10.08 19.66 8.73
C ASP A 544 8.89 18.69 8.81
N ILE A 545 8.95 17.55 8.10
CA ILE A 545 7.91 16.52 8.15
C ILE A 545 7.84 15.91 9.56
N GLN A 546 9.00 15.61 10.17
CA GLN A 546 9.08 15.04 11.52
C GLN A 546 8.49 15.99 12.57
N ALA A 547 8.82 17.29 12.49
CA ALA A 547 8.25 18.30 13.37
C ALA A 547 6.72 18.38 13.23
N GLY A 548 6.20 18.18 12.01
CA GLY A 548 4.78 18.13 11.71
C GLY A 548 4.02 17.00 12.43
N LEU A 549 4.63 15.83 12.65
CA LEU A 549 4.03 14.70 13.40
C LEU A 549 3.65 15.07 14.84
N GLY A 550 4.31 16.09 15.39
CA GLY A 550 3.81 16.78 16.58
C GLY A 550 4.33 16.27 17.92
N THR A 551 5.32 15.37 17.96
CA THR A 551 5.91 14.87 19.22
C THR A 551 6.48 15.95 20.13
N HIS A 552 6.84 17.11 19.57
CA HIS A 552 7.36 18.27 20.29
C HIS A 552 6.38 19.46 20.33
N LYS A 553 5.14 19.28 19.87
CA LYS A 553 4.11 20.33 19.94
C LYS A 553 3.65 20.54 21.37
N HIS A 554 3.14 21.74 21.67
CA HIS A 554 2.47 21.98 22.94
C HIS A 554 1.22 21.09 23.04
N PRO A 555 0.91 20.48 24.20
CA PRO A 555 -0.25 19.59 24.33
C PRO A 555 -1.58 20.21 23.90
N ALA A 556 -1.74 21.54 24.05
CA ALA A 556 -2.94 22.25 23.58
C ALA A 556 -3.03 22.35 22.05
N GLU A 557 -1.91 22.44 21.34
CA GLU A 557 -1.84 22.46 19.87
C GLU A 557 -2.06 21.06 19.29
N TYR A 558 -1.47 20.04 19.95
CA TYR A 558 -1.65 18.64 19.58
C TYR A 558 -3.08 18.14 19.92
N GLY A 559 -3.62 18.62 21.04
CA GLY A 559 -4.92 18.24 21.60
C GLY A 559 -4.92 16.95 22.43
N ALA A 560 -3.74 16.44 22.79
CA ALA A 560 -3.52 15.28 23.65
C ALA A 560 -2.06 15.27 24.16
N PHE A 561 -1.62 14.18 24.79
CA PHE A 561 -0.20 13.95 25.08
C PHE A 561 0.57 13.73 23.77
N PRO A 562 1.55 14.58 23.42
CA PRO A 562 2.25 14.53 22.13
C PRO A 562 3.06 13.25 21.88
N VAL A 563 3.39 12.50 22.93
CA VAL A 563 4.14 11.24 22.85
C VAL A 563 3.26 10.04 22.51
N ASP A 564 1.93 10.19 22.60
CA ASP A 564 0.98 9.13 22.27
C ASP A 564 0.58 9.21 20.79
N PRO A 565 0.56 8.09 20.05
CA PRO A 565 0.12 8.08 18.66
C PRO A 565 -1.42 8.13 18.53
N TYR A 566 -1.89 8.83 17.50
CA TYR A 566 -3.31 8.98 17.15
C TYR A 566 -3.51 8.78 15.65
N SER A 567 -4.68 8.32 15.21
CA SER A 567 -4.90 8.09 13.77
C SER A 567 -5.01 9.38 12.96
N HIS A 568 -5.70 10.40 13.48
CA HIS A 568 -6.00 11.59 12.68
C HIS A 568 -6.24 12.84 13.53
N THR A 569 -6.09 14.02 12.92
CA THR A 569 -6.41 15.33 13.52
C THR A 569 -7.29 16.13 12.54
N PRO A 570 -8.60 16.29 12.80
CA PRO A 570 -9.50 17.06 11.93
C PRO A 570 -9.23 18.57 12.02
N SER A 571 -9.90 19.37 11.18
CA SER A 571 -9.71 20.83 11.16
C SER A 571 -10.26 21.55 12.39
N PHE A 572 -11.22 20.95 13.09
CA PHE A 572 -11.98 21.59 14.17
C PHE A 572 -11.68 21.04 15.58
N THR A 573 -10.79 20.06 15.72
CA THR A 573 -10.36 19.54 17.03
C THR A 573 -8.99 18.88 16.94
N GLY A 574 -8.36 18.62 18.10
CA GLY A 574 -7.04 17.99 18.18
C GLY A 574 -7.06 16.48 17.93
N ALA A 575 -5.96 15.81 18.24
CA ALA A 575 -5.71 14.40 17.91
C ALA A 575 -6.82 13.42 18.32
N GLN A 576 -7.15 12.46 17.46
CA GLN A 576 -8.29 11.53 17.60
C GLN A 576 -7.88 10.07 17.35
N GLN A 577 -8.54 9.15 18.07
CA GLN A 577 -8.32 7.70 18.03
C GLN A 577 -6.92 7.26 18.50
N PRO A 578 -6.68 7.17 19.82
CA PRO A 578 -5.36 6.83 20.36
C PRO A 578 -4.91 5.40 20.05
N GLY A 579 -3.61 5.18 20.17
CA GLY A 579 -2.98 3.87 20.35
C GLY A 579 -2.65 3.15 19.04
N LEU A 580 -3.36 2.07 18.74
CA LEU A 580 -3.02 1.10 17.70
C LEU A 580 -3.31 1.63 16.28
N THR A 581 -2.50 2.57 15.80
CA THR A 581 -2.47 3.07 14.42
C THR A 581 -1.25 2.53 13.69
N GLY A 582 -1.38 2.25 12.39
CA GLY A 582 -0.27 1.79 11.55
C GLY A 582 0.88 2.79 11.44
N GLN A 583 0.68 4.05 11.84
CA GLN A 583 1.73 5.07 11.96
C GLN A 583 2.96 4.55 12.73
N VAL A 584 2.75 3.85 13.85
CA VAL A 584 3.85 3.50 14.77
C VAL A 584 4.91 2.62 14.14
N LYS A 585 4.54 1.80 13.14
CA LYS A 585 5.49 0.95 12.43
C LYS A 585 6.40 1.77 11.53
N GLU A 586 5.86 2.81 10.89
CA GLU A 586 6.62 3.70 10.00
C GLU A 586 7.61 4.53 10.82
N ASP A 587 7.16 5.05 11.97
CA ASP A 587 7.98 5.85 12.88
C ASP A 587 9.11 5.02 13.51
N LEU A 588 8.85 3.74 13.83
CA LEU A 588 9.89 2.82 14.34
C LEU A 588 10.98 2.54 13.29
N ILE A 589 10.58 2.22 12.05
CA ILE A 589 11.53 2.00 10.95
C ILE A 589 12.32 3.29 10.69
N THR A 590 11.63 4.43 10.65
CA THR A 590 12.26 5.75 10.46
C THR A 590 13.25 6.07 11.57
N ARG A 591 12.94 5.71 12.82
CA ARG A 591 13.87 5.95 13.94
C ARG A 591 15.16 5.16 13.79
N LEU A 592 15.12 3.93 13.28
CA LEU A 592 16.35 3.18 12.96
C LEU A 592 17.17 3.86 11.86
N TRP A 593 16.50 4.40 10.83
CA TRP A 593 17.16 5.23 9.82
C TRP A 593 17.83 6.46 10.42
N GLN A 594 17.16 7.17 11.35
CA GLN A 594 17.75 8.32 12.05
C GLN A 594 18.96 7.93 12.88
N LEU A 595 18.87 6.82 13.62
CA LEU A 595 19.99 6.25 14.38
C LEU A 595 21.12 5.78 13.46
N GLY A 596 20.93 5.72 12.15
CA GLY A 596 21.94 5.27 11.20
C GLY A 596 22.17 3.77 11.21
N VAL A 597 21.25 3.00 11.78
CA VAL A 597 21.34 1.54 11.79
C VAL A 597 20.89 1.03 10.43
N ARG A 598 21.82 0.47 9.67
CA ARG A 598 21.58 -0.09 8.35
C ARG A 598 22.04 -1.53 8.29
N ILE A 599 21.31 -2.31 7.51
CA ILE A 599 21.71 -3.67 7.19
C ILE A 599 21.96 -3.74 5.69
N GLU A 600 23.10 -4.30 5.31
CA GLU A 600 23.48 -4.45 3.91
C GLU A 600 24.32 -5.72 3.76
N GLY A 601 23.89 -6.65 2.91
CA GLY A 601 24.62 -7.90 2.68
C GLY A 601 24.85 -8.73 3.94
N GLY A 602 23.87 -8.75 4.87
CA GLY A 602 23.93 -9.49 6.12
C GLY A 602 24.80 -8.86 7.20
N GLU A 603 25.23 -7.60 7.01
CA GLU A 603 26.10 -6.89 7.93
C GLU A 603 25.43 -5.64 8.50
N VAL A 604 25.58 -5.43 9.82
CA VAL A 604 25.15 -4.20 10.52
C VAL A 604 26.16 -3.08 10.32
N ILE A 605 25.64 -1.92 9.95
CA ILE A 605 26.40 -0.69 9.71
C ILE A 605 25.78 0.43 10.56
N PHE A 606 26.64 1.24 11.18
CA PHE A 606 26.25 2.42 11.97
C PHE A 606 26.71 3.72 11.31
N GLU A 607 25.80 4.40 10.60
CA GLU A 607 26.04 5.65 9.87
C GLU A 607 24.95 6.69 10.18
N PRO A 608 25.05 7.42 11.31
CA PRO A 608 23.98 8.28 11.82
C PRO A 608 23.89 9.67 11.14
N PHE A 609 23.85 9.71 9.82
CA PHE A 609 23.88 10.97 9.04
C PHE A 609 22.62 11.84 9.20
N MET A 610 21.50 11.28 9.69
CA MET A 610 20.27 12.03 10.01
C MET A 610 20.12 12.33 11.50
N LEU A 611 21.00 11.82 12.35
CA LEU A 611 20.90 11.97 13.79
C LEU A 611 21.34 13.38 14.20
N ASP A 612 20.54 14.04 15.04
CA ASP A 612 20.88 15.36 15.55
C ASP A 612 21.89 15.25 16.70
N ARG A 613 22.89 16.14 16.68
CA ARG A 613 23.85 16.27 17.78
C ARG A 613 23.17 16.57 19.12
N SER A 614 22.02 17.25 19.12
CA SER A 614 21.28 17.58 20.35
C SER A 614 20.65 16.36 21.03
N GLU A 615 20.58 15.20 20.36
CA GLU A 615 20.06 13.97 20.98
C GLU A 615 21.05 13.28 21.93
N PHE A 616 22.33 13.64 21.87
CA PHE A 616 23.33 13.16 22.81
C PHE A 616 23.23 13.91 24.14
N LEU A 617 23.30 13.18 25.25
CA LEU A 617 23.22 13.74 26.59
C LEU A 617 24.30 14.80 26.83
N SER A 618 23.92 15.91 27.46
CA SER A 618 24.87 16.95 27.89
C SER A 618 25.58 16.60 29.20
N GLU A 619 24.97 15.76 30.03
CA GLU A 619 25.48 15.30 31.32
C GLU A 619 25.38 13.79 31.46
N ALA A 620 26.12 13.22 32.41
CA ALA A 620 26.03 11.78 32.66
C ALA A 620 24.66 11.41 33.25
N ALA A 621 24.09 10.29 32.82
CA ALA A 621 22.79 9.81 33.26
C ALA A 621 22.80 8.29 33.48
N SER A 622 21.72 7.78 34.06
CA SER A 622 21.47 6.35 34.20
C SER A 622 20.34 5.95 33.26
N TRP A 623 20.56 4.92 32.46
CA TRP A 623 19.55 4.37 31.55
C TRP A 623 19.03 3.04 32.07
N GLU A 624 17.72 3.00 32.34
CA GLU A 624 17.00 1.78 32.70
C GLU A 624 16.34 1.17 31.47
N TYR A 625 16.58 -0.11 31.22
CA TYR A 625 16.05 -0.81 30.04
C TYR A 625 15.77 -2.29 30.32
N SER A 626 14.93 -2.90 29.48
CA SER A 626 14.70 -4.36 29.47
C SER A 626 14.72 -4.88 28.05
N THR A 627 15.22 -6.10 27.88
CA THR A 627 15.28 -6.83 26.61
C THR A 627 14.42 -8.10 26.63
N GLY A 628 13.40 -8.11 27.51
CA GLY A 628 12.49 -9.25 27.75
C GLY A 628 12.64 -9.90 29.13
N GLY A 629 13.49 -9.34 30.00
CA GLY A 629 13.74 -9.82 31.37
C GLY A 629 13.60 -8.71 32.42
N PRO A 630 14.22 -8.86 33.60
CA PRO A 630 14.27 -7.80 34.61
C PRO A 630 14.86 -6.50 34.05
N LEU A 631 14.48 -5.38 34.66
CA LEU A 631 15.11 -4.08 34.37
C LEU A 631 16.60 -4.15 34.66
N GLN A 632 17.39 -3.63 33.73
CA GLN A 632 18.83 -3.47 33.81
C GLN A 632 19.15 -1.98 33.82
N THR A 633 20.31 -1.64 34.39
CA THR A 633 20.77 -0.26 34.50
C THR A 633 22.15 -0.13 33.87
N GLU A 634 22.32 0.88 33.02
CA GLU A 634 23.60 1.20 32.37
C GLU A 634 23.94 2.68 32.60
N ALA A 635 25.18 2.97 32.99
CA ALA A 635 25.65 4.34 33.13
C ALA A 635 26.00 4.93 31.77
N LEU A 636 25.42 6.08 31.45
CA LEU A 636 25.67 6.82 30.22
C LEU A 636 26.51 8.06 30.53
N PRO A 637 27.74 8.20 29.98
CA PRO A 637 28.51 9.43 30.14
C PRO A 637 27.89 10.59 29.35
N ALA A 638 28.28 11.82 29.68
CA ALA A 638 28.01 12.97 28.81
C ALA A 638 28.55 12.71 27.39
N GLY A 639 27.83 13.20 26.38
CA GLY A 639 28.14 12.96 24.98
C GLY A 639 27.80 11.54 24.51
N SER A 640 26.82 10.88 25.15
CA SER A 640 26.32 9.56 24.73
C SER A 640 24.80 9.53 24.58
N LEU A 641 24.31 8.52 23.86
CA LEU A 641 22.91 8.12 23.79
C LEU A 641 22.84 6.60 23.70
N ALA A 642 21.71 6.00 24.03
CA ALA A 642 21.55 4.56 24.01
C ALA A 642 20.20 4.10 23.46
N PHE A 643 20.21 2.91 22.88
CA PHE A 643 19.03 2.22 22.35
C PHE A 643 19.30 0.71 22.34
N THR A 644 18.33 -0.09 21.89
CA THR A 644 18.52 -1.54 21.72
C THR A 644 18.38 -1.95 20.25
N LEU A 645 19.15 -2.95 19.85
CA LEU A 645 19.09 -3.57 18.53
C LEU A 645 19.09 -5.10 18.71
N CYS A 646 18.05 -5.78 18.23
CA CYS A 646 17.84 -7.22 18.43
C CYS A 646 17.93 -7.69 19.91
N GLY A 647 17.61 -6.80 20.86
CA GLY A 647 17.73 -7.07 22.29
C GLY A 647 19.14 -6.94 22.87
N VAL A 648 20.08 -6.32 22.13
CA VAL A 648 21.40 -5.94 22.62
C VAL A 648 21.44 -4.41 22.84
N PRO A 649 21.93 -3.92 24.00
CA PRO A 649 22.14 -2.50 24.22
C PRO A 649 23.25 -1.96 23.32
N VAL A 650 22.95 -0.85 22.64
CA VAL A 650 23.86 -0.08 21.80
C VAL A 650 24.02 1.30 22.41
N ILE A 651 25.26 1.69 22.70
CA ILE A 651 25.61 3.02 23.22
C ILE A 651 26.39 3.74 22.15
N TYR A 652 25.85 4.86 21.66
CA TYR A 652 26.63 5.79 20.86
C TYR A 652 27.37 6.75 21.77
N ARG A 653 28.61 7.07 21.41
CA ARG A 653 29.44 8.02 22.14
C ARG A 653 30.20 8.90 21.16
N LEU A 654 30.23 10.20 21.41
CA LEU A 654 31.01 11.13 20.62
C LEU A 654 32.51 10.82 20.73
N ALA A 655 33.20 10.84 19.58
CA ALA A 655 34.62 10.54 19.50
C ALA A 655 35.24 11.14 18.22
N ASP A 656 36.57 11.14 18.10
CA ASP A 656 37.24 11.72 16.93
C ASP A 656 37.18 10.83 15.66
N ALA A 657 36.92 9.52 15.82
CA ALA A 657 36.97 8.55 14.72
C ALA A 657 36.00 7.38 14.94
N PRO A 658 35.40 6.85 13.86
CA PRO A 658 34.41 5.78 13.95
C PRO A 658 35.05 4.46 14.37
N ARG A 659 34.55 3.87 15.45
CA ARG A 659 35.01 2.59 16.00
C ARG A 659 33.85 1.85 16.67
N LEU A 660 33.83 0.54 16.59
CA LEU A 660 32.92 -0.32 17.35
C LEU A 660 33.69 -1.02 18.46
N ARG A 661 33.10 -1.09 19.65
CA ARG A 661 33.56 -1.94 20.74
C ARG A 661 32.48 -2.97 21.05
N VAL A 662 32.84 -4.24 20.94
CA VAL A 662 31.94 -5.36 21.14
C VAL A 662 32.31 -6.01 22.46
N LEU A 663 31.40 -5.94 23.43
CA LEU A 663 31.56 -6.61 24.72
C LEU A 663 30.84 -7.95 24.66
N GLY A 664 31.63 -9.02 24.71
CA GLY A 664 31.15 -10.40 24.79
C GLY A 664 30.94 -10.87 26.23
N GLU A 665 30.91 -12.19 26.43
CA GLU A 665 30.74 -12.81 27.74
C GLU A 665 32.00 -12.78 28.62
N ASP A 666 33.17 -12.75 27.98
CA ASP A 666 34.50 -12.69 28.57
C ASP A 666 34.88 -11.31 29.13
N GLY A 667 34.06 -10.30 28.87
CA GLY A 667 34.14 -8.95 29.46
C GLY A 667 35.20 -8.04 28.84
N ALA A 668 36.20 -8.58 28.13
CA ALA A 668 37.19 -7.78 27.40
C ALA A 668 36.58 -7.26 26.08
N PRO A 669 36.53 -5.94 25.84
CA PRO A 669 35.98 -5.41 24.60
C PRO A 669 36.90 -5.72 23.41
N SER A 670 36.34 -6.32 22.36
CA SER A 670 37.02 -6.35 21.05
C SER A 670 36.74 -5.04 20.30
N VAL A 671 37.75 -4.52 19.59
CA VAL A 671 37.66 -3.24 18.87
C VAL A 671 37.70 -3.49 17.38
N ILE A 672 36.71 -2.95 16.67
CA ILE A 672 36.60 -3.01 15.21
C ILE A 672 36.72 -1.58 14.68
N PRO A 673 37.68 -1.28 13.78
CA PRO A 673 37.79 0.04 13.16
C PRO A 673 36.63 0.27 12.18
N GLY A 674 36.12 1.51 12.14
CA GLY A 674 35.03 1.89 11.23
C GLY A 674 33.63 1.68 11.81
N THR A 675 32.66 1.55 10.91
CA THR A 675 31.21 1.55 11.22
C THR A 675 30.53 0.19 11.02
N ARG A 676 31.27 -0.82 10.56
CA ARG A 676 30.76 -2.12 10.14
C ARG A 676 31.07 -3.19 11.19
N LEU A 677 30.04 -3.94 11.61
CA LEU A 677 30.16 -4.93 12.70
C LEU A 677 30.86 -6.23 12.27
N GLY A 678 30.92 -6.52 10.98
CA GLY A 678 31.35 -7.82 10.47
C GLY A 678 30.17 -8.80 10.30
N PRO A 679 30.16 -9.63 9.24
CA PRO A 679 29.08 -10.60 9.00
C PRO A 679 28.84 -11.60 10.14
N GLU A 680 29.90 -12.07 10.80
CA GLU A 680 29.77 -13.09 11.85
C GLU A 680 29.03 -12.55 13.08
N LEU A 681 29.44 -11.39 13.57
CA LEU A 681 28.82 -10.73 14.72
C LEU A 681 27.42 -10.20 14.39
N SER A 682 27.21 -9.72 13.16
CA SER A 682 25.88 -9.33 12.67
C SER A 682 24.91 -10.51 12.71
N ARG A 683 25.35 -11.68 12.21
CA ARG A 683 24.55 -12.91 12.26
C ARG A 683 24.25 -13.35 13.70
N ALA A 684 25.23 -13.29 14.58
CA ALA A 684 25.03 -13.59 16.00
C ALA A 684 23.99 -12.65 16.63
N LEU A 685 24.03 -11.36 16.28
CA LEU A 685 23.05 -10.36 16.71
C LEU A 685 21.64 -10.68 16.21
N PHE A 686 21.48 -11.00 14.93
CA PHE A 686 20.18 -11.33 14.32
C PHE A 686 19.55 -12.58 14.95
N ARG A 687 20.38 -13.58 15.25
CA ARG A 687 19.99 -14.80 15.96
C ARG A 687 19.79 -14.62 17.46
N ARG A 688 20.13 -13.44 17.97
CA ARG A 688 20.08 -13.11 19.41
C ARG A 688 20.91 -14.10 20.24
N GLU A 689 22.05 -14.52 19.70
CA GLU A 689 23.02 -15.36 20.39
C GLU A 689 23.69 -14.55 21.53
N PRO A 690 24.07 -15.17 22.66
CA PRO A 690 24.66 -14.46 23.81
C PRO A 690 26.10 -13.96 23.56
N ARG A 691 26.58 -13.96 22.30
CA ARG A 691 27.93 -13.58 21.90
C ARG A 691 28.20 -12.07 22.04
N ILE A 692 27.15 -11.26 21.97
CA ILE A 692 27.24 -9.79 22.10
C ILE A 692 26.34 -9.39 23.26
N ARG A 693 26.95 -8.93 24.36
CA ARG A 693 26.20 -8.37 25.50
C ARG A 693 25.97 -6.88 25.36
N LYS A 694 26.89 -6.15 24.73
CA LYS A 694 26.80 -4.70 24.54
C LYS A 694 27.65 -4.25 23.36
N LEU A 695 27.15 -3.25 22.64
CA LEU A 695 27.88 -2.52 21.61
C LEU A 695 28.11 -1.07 22.06
N VAL A 696 29.34 -0.59 21.92
CA VAL A 696 29.66 0.84 22.04
C VAL A 696 30.17 1.34 20.69
N VAL A 697 29.49 2.32 20.13
CA VAL A 697 29.80 2.90 18.82
C VAL A 697 30.35 4.30 19.04
N ASP A 698 31.61 4.50 18.69
CA ASP A 698 32.22 5.82 18.62
C ASP A 698 31.74 6.52 17.35
N VAL A 699 31.10 7.68 17.52
CA VAL A 699 30.49 8.46 16.44
C VAL A 699 31.21 9.81 16.32
N PRO A 700 31.81 10.12 15.15
CA PRO A 700 32.35 11.44 14.91
C PRO A 700 31.26 12.50 14.79
N GLU A 701 31.46 13.64 15.44
CA GLU A 701 30.50 14.74 15.41
C GLU A 701 30.28 15.27 13.99
N SER A 702 31.32 15.21 13.14
CA SER A 702 31.24 15.57 11.71
C SER A 702 30.34 14.66 10.86
N THR A 703 29.94 13.50 11.38
CA THR A 703 29.00 12.59 10.70
C THR A 703 27.55 12.81 11.11
N LEU A 704 27.30 13.65 12.12
CA LEU A 704 25.96 13.99 12.58
C LEU A 704 25.39 15.12 11.73
N ARG A 705 24.06 15.20 11.72
CA ARG A 705 23.38 16.33 11.10
C ARG A 705 23.72 17.61 11.86
N SER A 706 24.09 18.67 11.14
CA SER A 706 24.25 19.99 11.77
C SER A 706 22.89 20.48 12.30
N PRO A 707 22.84 21.12 13.48
CA PRO A 707 21.62 21.74 13.96
C PRO A 707 21.15 22.77 12.93
N ALA A 708 19.85 22.74 12.63
CA ALA A 708 19.21 23.64 11.67
C ALA A 708 19.07 25.06 12.20
#